data_AF-A0A9E0U625-F1
#
_entry.id   AF-A0A9E0U625-F1
#
_cell.length_a   1.000
_cell.length_b   1.000
_cell.length_c   1.000
_cell.angle_alpha   90.00
_cell.angle_beta   90.00
_cell.angle_gamma   90.00
#
_symmetry.space_group_name_H-M   'P 1'
#
loop_
_entity.id
_entity.type
_entity.pdbx_description
1 polymer ?
#
loop_
_entity_poly.entity_id
_entity_poly.type
_entity_poly.pdbx_seq_one_letter_code
_entity_poly.pdbx_strand_id
1 'polypeptide(L)'
;MKAIIIGGVAGGATAAARLRRIDESAEIIMVERGPYVSFANCGLPYHISGAIAEREQLLVATADLFRNRYKVDVRPLTEAIAIDRATKTVRLRNLETGTEIDESYDRLLLSPGAEPFKPKLPGIDSKRVFTLRNIPDLDRIMAHLNETPARRAIVIGGGYIGVEAAENLHERGLHTTLVEGADQVIAPLDFEMAAIIHGHLRDKHIELYLSDKIQRFEDKDDHTICYLESGKRLQADIVIFAIGVRPETNLARGAGLELGSTGGIRVNKYLQTSDANIYAVGDAVEVTQTLSGKAALIPLAGPANRQGRTAADNMVFGNQQAYKGTLGTAILKAFDLAAASTGLNEKQLQAANIDYRASITHGGSHASYYPGARQISLKLLFAPDGKILGAQAVGADGADKRIDVIATAIQAGLTVGDLTELELAYAPPFGSAKDPVNIAGYVASNILNSSHEIIGWRELKNLDPKSVQLIDVRTTQEFEIGSIRGARNIDLDQLRQRLGELDSAKPVVLFCQVGLRGYLAYRILKQHGFQNVRNLTGGYKTYNWAIDQQANPDIFDYENLKLRDPSEIAADQASCPFSPAAGGHHQLNAVGLQCPGPIMKTFKAMGAMEAGEVLEITASDPAFGRDLKAWASKTGNTVLGVEADKGLVKALIRKEGVPVAPSQPWHAALPSRDKTTLVVFSADLDKVTASLIIANGALAMGKKVSLFFTFWGLNVLRRADAPPVNKSFMDRMFGAMMPKGVGKLDSISKMNFAGLGAKLIRKVMRDKKVDDAATLLHNLVDNGAQLIACQMSMDVMGIRHEELIAGVELGGVAAFLGEAEESTTTLFI
;
A
#
# COMPACT_ATOMS: atom_id res chain seq x y z
N MET A 1 12.04 -10.03 -52.43
CA MET A 1 10.69 -10.11 -51.80
C MET A 1 10.16 -8.70 -51.63
N LYS A 2 8.91 -8.44 -52.03
CA LYS A 2 8.19 -7.20 -51.74
C LYS A 2 7.23 -7.39 -50.56
N ALA A 3 7.47 -6.66 -49.47
CA ALA A 3 6.66 -6.71 -48.26
C ALA A 3 5.91 -5.39 -48.05
N ILE A 4 4.59 -5.47 -47.86
CA ILE A 4 3.77 -4.32 -47.45
C ILE A 4 3.38 -4.49 -45.98
N ILE A 5 3.51 -3.43 -45.20
CA ILE A 5 3.17 -3.37 -43.77
C ILE A 5 2.11 -2.31 -43.57
N ILE A 6 0.96 -2.70 -43.02
CA ILE A 6 -0.17 -1.81 -42.74
C ILE A 6 -0.19 -1.47 -41.24
N GLY A 7 0.10 -0.21 -40.92
CA GLY A 7 0.24 0.33 -39.57
C GLY A 7 1.71 0.52 -39.19
N GLY A 8 2.09 1.76 -38.86
CA GLY A 8 3.48 2.19 -38.70
C GLY A 8 3.95 2.37 -37.25
N VAL A 9 3.27 1.76 -36.27
CA VAL A 9 3.57 1.92 -34.83
C VAL A 9 4.17 0.61 -34.27
N ALA A 10 3.75 0.11 -33.11
CA ALA A 10 4.48 -0.93 -32.36
C ALA A 10 4.81 -2.20 -33.16
N GLY A 11 3.80 -2.87 -33.73
CA GLY A 11 3.99 -4.11 -34.48
C GLY A 11 4.67 -3.90 -35.83
N GLY A 12 4.10 -3.03 -36.66
CA GLY A 12 4.58 -2.79 -38.01
C GLY A 12 5.97 -2.15 -38.10
N ALA A 13 6.27 -1.14 -37.29
CA ALA A 13 7.59 -0.51 -37.29
C ALA A 13 8.69 -1.49 -36.84
N THR A 14 8.38 -2.33 -35.85
CA THR A 14 9.30 -3.39 -35.40
C THR A 14 9.54 -4.41 -36.50
N ALA A 15 8.49 -4.84 -37.20
CA ALA A 15 8.61 -5.75 -38.34
C ALA A 15 9.43 -5.14 -39.47
N ALA A 16 9.17 -3.88 -39.86
CA ALA A 16 9.89 -3.17 -40.91
C ALA A 16 11.40 -3.10 -40.62
N ALA A 17 11.75 -2.66 -39.40
CA ALA A 17 13.15 -2.58 -38.98
C ALA A 17 13.81 -3.97 -38.92
N ARG A 18 13.07 -5.01 -38.53
CA ARG A 18 13.58 -6.38 -38.50
C ARG A 18 13.78 -6.96 -39.89
N LEU A 19 12.81 -6.81 -40.80
CA LEU A 19 12.89 -7.27 -42.19
C LEU A 19 14.14 -6.74 -42.88
N ARG A 20 14.41 -5.42 -42.77
CA ARG A 20 15.62 -4.84 -43.36
C ARG A 20 16.90 -5.50 -42.83
N ARG A 21 16.99 -5.74 -41.52
CA ARG A 21 18.18 -6.39 -40.92
C ARG A 21 18.38 -7.85 -41.34
N ILE A 22 17.35 -8.48 -41.92
CA ILE A 22 17.42 -9.86 -42.39
C ILE A 22 17.71 -9.92 -43.90
N ASP A 23 17.10 -9.02 -44.67
CA ASP A 23 17.18 -9.01 -46.13
C ASP A 23 17.36 -7.58 -46.66
N GLU A 24 18.58 -7.27 -47.10
CA GLU A 24 18.93 -5.96 -47.70
C GLU A 24 18.33 -5.80 -49.10
N SER A 25 17.93 -6.88 -49.77
CA SER A 25 17.32 -6.86 -51.10
C SER A 25 15.80 -6.74 -51.06
N ALA A 26 15.18 -6.89 -49.89
CA ALA A 26 13.73 -6.76 -49.74
C ALA A 26 13.28 -5.34 -50.06
N GLU A 27 12.21 -5.22 -50.84
CA GLU A 27 11.43 -3.99 -50.99
C GLU A 27 10.42 -3.95 -49.85
N ILE A 28 10.48 -2.94 -49.00
CA ILE A 28 9.65 -2.83 -47.79
C ILE A 28 8.88 -1.53 -47.87
N ILE A 29 7.56 -1.61 -47.98
CA ILE A 29 6.65 -0.48 -47.95
C ILE A 29 5.89 -0.52 -46.62
N MET A 30 5.90 0.59 -45.88
CA MET A 30 5.14 0.75 -44.65
C MET A 30 4.14 1.88 -44.81
N VAL A 31 2.85 1.57 -44.72
CA VAL A 31 1.75 2.54 -44.84
C VAL A 31 1.15 2.84 -43.48
N GLU A 32 0.92 4.12 -43.22
CA GLU A 32 0.32 4.62 -41.98
C GLU A 32 -0.72 5.67 -42.35
N ARG A 33 -1.96 5.50 -41.86
CA ARG A 33 -3.04 6.44 -42.15
C ARG A 33 -2.83 7.77 -41.43
N GLY A 34 -2.18 7.73 -40.27
CA GLY A 34 -1.83 8.92 -39.51
C GLY A 34 -0.62 9.65 -40.09
N PRO A 35 -0.37 10.88 -39.61
CA PRO A 35 0.79 11.66 -40.03
C PRO A 35 2.12 11.16 -39.43
N TYR A 36 2.08 10.37 -38.36
CA TYR A 36 3.27 9.93 -37.62
C TYR A 36 3.38 8.42 -37.58
N VAL A 37 4.61 7.93 -37.78
CA VAL A 37 5.01 6.55 -37.50
C VAL A 37 5.75 6.49 -36.17
N SER A 38 5.78 5.32 -35.53
CA SER A 38 6.61 5.04 -34.35
C SER A 38 6.53 6.11 -33.25
N PHE A 39 5.32 6.53 -32.89
CA PHE A 39 5.09 7.41 -31.75
C PHE A 39 4.78 6.62 -30.47
N ALA A 40 5.05 7.21 -29.31
CA ALA A 40 4.86 6.61 -28.00
C ALA A 40 3.40 6.76 -27.53
N ASN A 41 2.52 5.83 -27.93
CA ASN A 41 1.10 5.85 -27.50
C ASN A 41 0.96 5.91 -25.96
N CYS A 42 1.84 5.19 -25.25
CA CYS A 42 1.85 5.14 -23.78
C CYS A 42 2.30 6.47 -23.15
N GLY A 43 2.95 7.36 -23.92
CA GLY A 43 3.38 8.67 -23.46
C GLY A 43 2.28 9.73 -23.52
N LEU A 44 1.18 9.48 -24.25
CA LEU A 44 0.18 10.51 -24.55
C LEU A 44 -0.48 11.11 -23.28
N PRO A 45 -0.95 10.32 -22.29
CA PRO A 45 -1.53 10.89 -21.08
C PRO A 45 -0.56 11.81 -20.32
N TYR A 46 0.73 11.44 -20.26
CA TYR A 46 1.76 12.18 -19.53
C TYR A 46 2.12 13.54 -20.14
N HIS A 47 1.76 13.78 -21.40
CA HIS A 47 1.89 15.10 -22.00
C HIS A 47 0.78 16.06 -21.53
N ILE A 48 -0.40 15.53 -21.15
CA ILE A 48 -1.54 16.35 -20.69
C ILE A 48 -1.19 17.15 -19.43
N SER A 49 -0.49 16.51 -18.48
CA SER A 49 0.00 17.16 -17.26
C SER A 49 1.28 17.98 -17.46
N GLY A 50 2.00 17.78 -18.57
CA GLY A 50 3.34 18.32 -18.78
C GLY A 50 4.47 17.48 -18.16
N ALA A 51 4.19 16.31 -17.59
CA ALA A 51 5.22 15.38 -17.12
C ALA A 51 6.18 14.95 -18.25
N ILE A 52 5.63 14.80 -19.47
CA ILE A 52 6.41 14.87 -20.73
C ILE A 52 6.15 16.26 -21.31
N ALA A 53 7.07 17.20 -21.07
CA ALA A 53 6.86 18.60 -21.43
C ALA A 53 6.88 18.84 -22.95
N GLU A 54 7.78 18.17 -23.67
CA GLU A 54 7.98 18.37 -25.11
C GLU A 54 7.21 17.32 -25.92
N ARG A 55 6.34 17.78 -26.81
CA ARG A 55 5.53 16.92 -27.70
C ARG A 55 6.42 16.04 -28.59
N GLU A 56 7.57 16.56 -29.01
CA GLU A 56 8.53 15.91 -29.90
C GLU A 56 9.13 14.64 -29.28
N GLN A 57 9.19 14.55 -27.94
CA GLN A 57 9.67 13.36 -27.23
C GLN A 57 8.73 12.14 -27.42
N LEU A 58 7.49 12.37 -27.83
CA LEU A 58 6.55 11.32 -28.19
C LEU A 58 6.85 10.71 -29.58
N LEU A 59 7.64 11.37 -30.42
CA LEU A 59 8.00 10.92 -31.77
C LEU A 59 9.30 10.11 -31.73
N VAL A 60 9.21 8.84 -31.36
CA VAL A 60 10.39 7.97 -31.13
C VAL A 60 11.22 7.76 -32.40
N ALA A 61 10.57 7.67 -33.56
CA ALA A 61 11.26 7.62 -34.86
C ALA A 61 10.45 8.32 -35.94
N THR A 62 11.15 8.93 -36.90
CA THR A 62 10.54 9.64 -38.04
C THR A 62 10.50 8.77 -39.29
N ALA A 63 9.66 9.14 -40.26
CA ALA A 63 9.64 8.51 -41.57
C ALA A 63 11.01 8.59 -42.27
N ASP A 64 11.71 9.72 -42.16
CA ASP A 64 13.05 9.91 -42.74
C ASP A 64 14.10 9.02 -42.08
N LEU A 65 14.01 8.80 -40.77
CA LEU A 65 14.87 7.83 -40.10
C LEU A 65 14.67 6.44 -40.70
N PHE A 66 13.43 6.01 -40.94
CA PHE A 66 13.16 4.71 -41.56
C PHE A 66 13.64 4.62 -43.02
N ARG A 67 13.44 5.68 -43.82
CA ARG A 67 13.95 5.74 -45.19
C ARG A 67 15.47 5.64 -45.24
N ASN A 68 16.16 6.43 -44.42
CA ASN A 68 17.62 6.54 -44.47
C ASN A 68 18.33 5.36 -43.78
N ARG A 69 17.87 4.97 -42.59
CA ARG A 69 18.51 3.91 -41.79
C ARG A 69 18.11 2.52 -42.24
N TYR A 70 16.84 2.33 -42.61
CA TYR A 70 16.30 1.02 -42.90
C TYR A 70 15.86 0.84 -44.35
N LYS A 71 16.07 1.83 -45.24
CA LYS A 71 15.61 1.77 -46.65
C LYS A 71 14.17 1.27 -46.77
N VAL A 72 13.29 1.75 -45.90
CA VAL A 72 11.86 1.45 -45.93
C VAL A 72 11.15 2.60 -46.62
N ASP A 73 10.33 2.31 -47.62
CA ASP A 73 9.41 3.28 -48.19
C ASP A 73 8.25 3.51 -47.22
N VAL A 74 8.34 4.59 -46.44
CA VAL A 74 7.31 4.97 -45.48
C VAL A 74 6.36 5.98 -46.12
N ARG A 75 5.07 5.64 -46.10
CA ARG A 75 3.97 6.45 -46.65
C ARG A 75 2.99 6.84 -45.53
N PRO A 76 3.24 7.93 -44.78
CA PRO A 76 2.26 8.48 -43.85
C PRO A 76 1.06 9.05 -44.62
N LEU A 77 -0.03 9.36 -43.91
CA LEU A 77 -1.28 9.84 -44.50
C LEU A 77 -1.77 8.96 -45.65
N THR A 78 -1.51 7.65 -45.57
CA THR A 78 -1.88 6.68 -46.60
C THR A 78 -2.62 5.51 -45.96
N GLU A 79 -3.86 5.31 -46.35
CA GLU A 79 -4.74 4.29 -45.81
C GLU A 79 -4.86 3.10 -46.77
N ALA A 80 -4.71 1.88 -46.25
CA ALA A 80 -5.06 0.68 -46.99
C ALA A 80 -6.57 0.44 -46.89
N ILE A 81 -7.27 0.52 -48.02
CA ILE A 81 -8.74 0.48 -48.06
C ILE A 81 -9.31 -0.87 -48.55
N ALA A 82 -8.53 -1.66 -49.28
CA ALA A 82 -8.91 -3.01 -49.71
C ALA A 82 -7.69 -3.92 -49.91
N ILE A 83 -7.89 -5.24 -49.74
CA ILE A 83 -6.89 -6.26 -50.09
C ILE A 83 -7.55 -7.22 -51.07
N ASP A 84 -6.91 -7.42 -52.23
CA ASP A 84 -7.24 -8.51 -53.15
C ASP A 84 -6.19 -9.62 -52.99
N ARG A 85 -6.65 -10.76 -52.44
CA ARG A 85 -5.80 -11.94 -52.19
C ARG A 85 -5.48 -12.71 -53.47
N ALA A 86 -6.36 -12.69 -54.47
CA ALA A 86 -6.19 -13.45 -55.70
C ALA A 86 -5.10 -12.82 -56.58
N THR A 87 -5.12 -11.49 -56.69
CA THR A 87 -4.11 -10.74 -57.45
C THR A 87 -2.90 -10.34 -56.60
N LYS A 88 -2.94 -10.58 -55.28
CA LYS A 88 -1.93 -10.15 -54.29
C LYS A 88 -1.63 -8.65 -54.35
N THR A 89 -2.68 -7.86 -54.29
CA THR A 89 -2.60 -6.39 -54.30
C THR A 89 -3.32 -5.78 -53.10
N VAL A 90 -2.84 -4.61 -52.66
CA VAL A 90 -3.51 -3.76 -51.66
C VAL A 90 -3.82 -2.43 -52.31
N ARG A 91 -5.08 -2.01 -52.20
CA ARG A 91 -5.49 -0.66 -52.61
C ARG A 91 -5.16 0.33 -51.52
N LEU A 92 -4.31 1.30 -51.86
CA LEU A 92 -3.87 2.37 -50.97
C LEU A 92 -4.48 3.69 -51.43
N ARG A 93 -4.98 4.48 -50.48
CA ARG A 93 -5.47 5.85 -50.69
C ARG A 93 -4.57 6.83 -49.97
N ASN A 94 -3.98 7.77 -50.68
CA ASN A 94 -3.32 8.92 -50.06
C ASN A 94 -4.42 9.90 -49.58
N LEU A 95 -4.45 10.17 -48.28
CA LEU A 95 -5.51 10.95 -47.63
C LEU A 95 -5.39 12.46 -47.87
N GLU A 96 -4.23 12.94 -48.30
CA GLU A 96 -4.04 14.36 -48.66
C GLU A 96 -4.55 14.66 -50.08
N THR A 97 -4.24 13.79 -51.04
CA THR A 97 -4.55 14.00 -52.46
C THR A 97 -5.83 13.29 -52.92
N GLY A 98 -6.30 12.29 -52.17
CA GLY A 98 -7.40 11.40 -52.55
C GLY A 98 -7.01 10.34 -53.60
N THR A 99 -5.75 10.31 -54.04
CA THR A 99 -5.28 9.38 -55.08
C THR A 99 -5.29 7.94 -54.58
N GLU A 100 -5.81 7.03 -55.39
CA GLU A 100 -5.81 5.59 -55.12
C GLU A 100 -4.86 4.85 -56.05
N ILE A 101 -4.07 3.92 -55.49
CA ILE A 101 -3.16 3.06 -56.24
C ILE A 101 -3.28 1.62 -55.74
N ASP A 102 -3.14 0.65 -56.65
CA ASP A 102 -3.05 -0.76 -56.30
C ASP A 102 -1.56 -1.17 -56.24
N GLU A 103 -1.10 -1.61 -55.08
CA GLU A 103 0.29 -2.03 -54.83
C GLU A 103 0.38 -3.55 -54.64
N SER A 104 1.26 -4.21 -55.40
CA SER A 104 1.48 -5.65 -55.30
C SER A 104 2.34 -6.04 -54.09
N TYR A 105 2.15 -7.25 -53.57
CA TYR A 105 2.96 -7.79 -52.48
C TYR A 105 3.29 -9.29 -52.65
N ASP A 106 4.48 -9.68 -52.20
CA ASP A 106 4.80 -11.09 -51.93
C ASP A 106 4.37 -11.50 -50.52
N ARG A 107 4.49 -10.56 -49.58
CA ARG A 107 4.12 -10.70 -48.15
C ARG A 107 3.39 -9.45 -47.67
N LEU A 108 2.35 -9.64 -46.88
CA LEU A 108 1.58 -8.57 -46.26
C LEU A 108 1.56 -8.73 -44.73
N LEU A 109 1.80 -7.65 -43.99
CA LEU A 109 1.62 -7.60 -42.54
C LEU A 109 0.48 -6.64 -42.18
N LEU A 110 -0.51 -7.15 -41.45
CA LEU A 110 -1.56 -6.35 -40.84
C LEU A 110 -1.20 -6.03 -39.39
N SER A 111 -0.91 -4.77 -39.09
CA SER A 111 -0.73 -4.25 -37.73
C SER A 111 -1.59 -2.99 -37.47
N PRO A 112 -2.90 -2.98 -37.81
CA PRO A 112 -3.75 -1.77 -37.71
C PRO A 112 -4.10 -1.38 -36.26
N GLY A 113 -3.80 -2.25 -35.30
CA GLY A 113 -4.05 -2.02 -33.87
C GLY A 113 -5.53 -2.15 -33.51
N ALA A 114 -5.97 -1.33 -32.57
CA ALA A 114 -7.34 -1.30 -32.07
C ALA A 114 -7.86 0.15 -31.98
N GLU A 115 -9.17 0.33 -32.12
CA GLU A 115 -9.84 1.63 -32.01
C GLU A 115 -10.55 1.80 -30.66
N PRO A 116 -10.58 3.02 -30.09
CA PRO A 116 -11.42 3.32 -28.94
C PRO A 116 -12.87 2.94 -29.18
N PHE A 117 -13.47 2.21 -28.23
CA PHE A 117 -14.87 1.83 -28.34
C PHE A 117 -15.78 3.03 -28.05
N LYS A 118 -16.52 3.49 -29.06
CA LYS A 118 -17.53 4.56 -28.94
C LYS A 118 -18.94 3.97 -29.07
N PRO A 119 -19.71 3.86 -27.97
CA PRO A 119 -21.09 3.41 -28.01
C PRO A 119 -21.99 4.49 -28.61
N LYS A 120 -23.15 4.09 -29.14
CA LYS A 120 -24.14 5.02 -29.69
C LYS A 120 -24.95 5.65 -28.56
N LEU A 121 -24.38 6.67 -27.89
CA LEU A 121 -25.04 7.42 -26.82
C LEU A 121 -25.52 8.79 -27.32
N PRO A 122 -26.71 9.28 -26.92
CA PRO A 122 -27.14 10.61 -27.27
C PRO A 122 -26.14 11.68 -26.80
N GLY A 123 -25.79 12.61 -27.68
CA GLY A 123 -24.88 13.73 -27.39
C GLY A 123 -23.39 13.38 -27.34
N ILE A 124 -22.98 12.13 -27.63
CA ILE A 124 -21.56 11.71 -27.57
C ILE A 124 -20.66 12.48 -28.55
N ASP A 125 -21.23 13.04 -29.61
CA ASP A 125 -20.53 13.84 -30.62
C ASP A 125 -20.25 15.29 -30.17
N SER A 126 -20.52 15.62 -28.90
CA SER A 126 -20.13 16.91 -28.31
C SER A 126 -18.64 17.19 -28.56
N LYS A 127 -18.34 18.44 -28.90
CA LYS A 127 -16.95 18.91 -29.11
C LYS A 127 -16.06 18.81 -27.86
N ARG A 128 -16.66 18.59 -26.68
CA ARG A 128 -15.98 18.43 -25.39
C ARG A 128 -15.72 16.97 -25.02
N VAL A 129 -16.17 16.02 -25.84
CA VAL A 129 -15.98 14.58 -25.63
C VAL A 129 -14.84 14.07 -26.51
N PHE A 130 -13.77 13.63 -25.86
CA PHE A 130 -12.55 13.17 -26.51
C PHE A 130 -12.30 11.69 -26.26
N THR A 131 -11.54 11.08 -27.16
CA THR A 131 -10.88 9.79 -26.96
C THR A 131 -9.38 10.01 -27.11
N LEU A 132 -8.56 9.13 -26.54
CA LEU A 132 -7.10 9.25 -26.62
C LEU A 132 -6.50 7.97 -27.22
N ARG A 133 -6.07 8.02 -28.48
CA ARG A 133 -5.37 6.92 -29.17
C ARG A 133 -4.05 7.35 -29.79
N ASN A 134 -4.01 8.55 -30.37
CA ASN A 134 -2.89 9.00 -31.21
C ASN A 134 -2.51 10.47 -30.95
N ILE A 135 -1.46 10.94 -31.64
CA ILE A 135 -0.98 12.32 -31.52
C ILE A 135 -2.05 13.35 -31.93
N PRO A 136 -2.78 13.22 -33.06
CA PRO A 136 -3.89 14.12 -33.37
C PRO A 136 -4.99 14.19 -32.29
N ASP A 137 -5.31 13.08 -31.62
CA ASP A 137 -6.25 13.08 -30.49
C ASP A 137 -5.72 13.91 -29.32
N LEU A 138 -4.44 13.71 -28.97
CA LEU A 138 -3.75 14.49 -27.95
C LEU A 138 -3.71 15.97 -28.30
N ASP A 139 -3.36 16.31 -29.55
CA ASP A 139 -3.29 17.69 -30.04
C ASP A 139 -4.67 18.39 -29.89
N ARG A 140 -5.77 17.68 -30.19
CA ARG A 140 -7.13 18.21 -29.97
C ARG A 140 -7.47 18.43 -28.50
N ILE A 141 -7.06 17.52 -27.62
CA ILE A 141 -7.24 17.68 -26.17
C ILE A 141 -6.45 18.88 -25.67
N MET A 142 -5.18 19.00 -26.06
CA MET A 142 -4.31 20.11 -25.64
C MET A 142 -4.79 21.46 -26.17
N ALA A 143 -5.25 21.51 -27.43
CA ALA A 143 -5.87 22.72 -27.98
C ALA A 143 -7.10 23.15 -27.16
N HIS A 144 -8.01 22.21 -26.87
CA HIS A 144 -9.19 22.50 -26.04
C HIS A 144 -8.82 23.01 -24.63
N LEU A 145 -7.84 22.38 -23.98
CA LEU A 145 -7.35 22.76 -22.66
C LEU A 145 -6.62 24.11 -22.63
N ASN A 146 -6.08 24.58 -23.77
CA ASN A 146 -5.41 25.88 -23.88
C ASN A 146 -6.38 26.99 -24.27
N GLU A 147 -7.39 26.70 -25.09
CA GLU A 147 -8.39 27.65 -25.56
C GLU A 147 -9.53 27.88 -24.56
N THR A 148 -9.85 26.85 -23.77
CA THR A 148 -10.92 26.91 -22.76
C THR A 148 -10.32 26.89 -21.37
N PRO A 149 -10.75 27.78 -20.44
CA PRO A 149 -10.37 27.70 -19.03
C PRO A 149 -11.11 26.55 -18.33
N ALA A 150 -10.81 25.32 -18.74
CA ALA A 150 -11.43 24.12 -18.22
C ALA A 150 -11.09 23.94 -16.74
N ARG A 151 -12.11 23.77 -15.89
CA ARG A 151 -11.95 23.52 -14.46
C ARG A 151 -12.35 22.10 -14.07
N ARG A 152 -13.27 21.49 -14.84
CA ARG A 152 -13.88 20.20 -14.53
C ARG A 152 -13.61 19.19 -15.63
N ALA A 153 -13.02 18.07 -15.25
CA ALA A 153 -12.77 16.93 -16.12
C ALA A 153 -13.59 15.72 -15.68
N ILE A 154 -14.23 15.05 -16.63
CA ILE A 154 -14.84 13.75 -16.39
C ILE A 154 -14.13 12.70 -17.24
N VAL A 155 -13.68 11.62 -16.61
CA VAL A 155 -13.14 10.45 -17.30
C VAL A 155 -14.15 9.31 -17.17
N ILE A 156 -14.54 8.73 -18.30
CA ILE A 156 -15.46 7.59 -18.37
C ILE A 156 -14.68 6.32 -18.67
N GLY A 157 -14.68 5.38 -17.73
CA GLY A 157 -13.94 4.13 -17.76
C GLY A 157 -12.70 4.17 -16.87
N GLY A 158 -12.61 3.26 -15.92
CA GLY A 158 -11.53 3.08 -14.94
C GLY A 158 -10.52 1.99 -15.35
N GLY A 159 -10.28 1.81 -16.65
CA GLY A 159 -9.16 1.00 -17.16
C GLY A 159 -7.81 1.73 -17.04
N TYR A 160 -6.73 1.14 -17.56
CA TYR A 160 -5.39 1.74 -17.50
C TYR A 160 -5.36 3.17 -18.05
N ILE A 161 -5.83 3.38 -19.28
CA ILE A 161 -5.89 4.69 -19.94
C ILE A 161 -6.76 5.67 -19.14
N GLY A 162 -7.86 5.19 -18.57
CA GLY A 162 -8.78 6.03 -17.80
C GLY A 162 -8.16 6.55 -16.51
N VAL A 163 -7.48 5.69 -15.76
CA VAL A 163 -6.76 6.12 -14.55
C VAL A 163 -5.59 7.04 -14.89
N GLU A 164 -4.83 6.76 -15.95
CA GLU A 164 -3.76 7.66 -16.41
C GLU A 164 -4.30 9.03 -16.85
N ALA A 165 -5.40 9.07 -17.59
CA ALA A 165 -6.04 10.32 -17.99
C ALA A 165 -6.55 11.11 -16.78
N ALA A 166 -7.17 10.43 -15.81
CA ALA A 166 -7.66 11.07 -14.59
C ALA A 166 -6.52 11.66 -13.75
N GLU A 167 -5.43 10.91 -13.57
CA GLU A 167 -4.21 11.40 -12.91
C GLU A 167 -3.67 12.64 -13.62
N ASN A 168 -3.48 12.59 -14.93
CA ASN A 168 -2.82 13.69 -15.65
C ASN A 168 -3.69 14.95 -15.78
N LEU A 169 -5.02 14.82 -15.79
CA LEU A 169 -5.93 15.96 -15.71
C LEU A 169 -5.92 16.58 -14.31
N HIS A 170 -5.85 15.74 -13.27
CA HIS A 170 -5.71 16.20 -11.89
C HIS A 170 -4.39 16.92 -11.64
N GLU A 171 -3.26 16.38 -12.11
CA GLU A 171 -1.94 17.02 -12.00
C GLU A 171 -1.86 18.36 -12.78
N ARG A 172 -2.73 18.53 -13.80
CA ARG A 172 -2.90 19.82 -14.49
C ARG A 172 -3.74 20.83 -13.69
N GLY A 173 -4.32 20.43 -12.55
CA GLY A 173 -5.14 21.27 -11.67
C GLY A 173 -6.64 21.22 -11.93
N LEU A 174 -7.15 20.24 -12.69
CA LEU A 174 -8.59 20.10 -12.92
C LEU A 174 -9.26 19.27 -11.81
N HIS A 175 -10.46 19.70 -11.40
CA HIS A 175 -11.37 18.88 -10.60
C HIS A 175 -11.81 17.69 -11.45
N THR A 176 -11.32 16.51 -11.08
CA THR A 176 -11.40 15.34 -11.93
C THR A 176 -12.28 14.28 -11.31
N THR A 177 -13.26 13.83 -12.09
CA THR A 177 -14.22 12.79 -11.72
C THR A 177 -14.02 11.58 -12.60
N LEU A 178 -13.86 10.41 -12.00
CA LEU A 178 -13.75 9.12 -12.68
C LEU A 178 -15.04 8.33 -12.50
N VAL A 179 -15.67 7.94 -13.61
CA VAL A 179 -16.90 7.14 -13.63
C VAL A 179 -16.60 5.77 -14.23
N GLU A 180 -16.84 4.71 -13.46
CA GLU A 180 -16.66 3.32 -13.88
C GLU A 180 -17.96 2.52 -13.69
N GLY A 181 -18.33 1.77 -14.74
CA GLY A 181 -19.56 0.97 -14.75
C GLY A 181 -19.47 -0.31 -13.91
N ALA A 182 -18.26 -0.80 -13.63
CA ALA A 182 -18.00 -1.90 -12.72
C ALA A 182 -17.87 -1.42 -11.26
N ASP A 183 -17.81 -2.37 -10.33
CA ASP A 183 -17.58 -2.12 -8.90
C ASP A 183 -16.11 -1.83 -8.55
N GLN A 184 -15.22 -1.82 -9.54
CA GLN A 184 -13.80 -1.53 -9.36
C GLN A 184 -13.13 -0.93 -10.60
N VAL A 185 -12.05 -0.18 -10.36
CA VAL A 185 -11.07 0.20 -11.39
C VAL A 185 -10.11 -0.97 -11.68
N ILE A 186 -9.41 -0.87 -12.82
CA ILE A 186 -8.35 -1.79 -13.25
C ILE A 186 -8.78 -3.25 -13.21
N ALA A 187 -9.66 -3.61 -14.15
CA ALA A 187 -10.26 -4.94 -14.25
C ALA A 187 -9.27 -6.14 -14.17
N PRO A 188 -8.01 -6.04 -14.65
CA PRO A 188 -7.02 -7.11 -14.48
C PRO A 188 -6.68 -7.43 -13.02
N LEU A 189 -6.85 -6.50 -12.09
CA LEU A 189 -6.73 -6.76 -10.66
C LEU A 189 -8.01 -7.37 -10.08
N ASP A 190 -7.86 -8.13 -9.01
CA ASP A 190 -8.98 -8.52 -8.17
C ASP A 190 -9.38 -7.38 -7.23
N PHE A 191 -10.63 -7.43 -6.76
CA PHE A 191 -11.27 -6.32 -6.06
C PHE A 191 -10.49 -5.80 -4.86
N GLU A 192 -9.98 -6.66 -3.98
CA GLU A 192 -9.22 -6.21 -2.81
C GLU A 192 -7.87 -5.58 -3.14
N MET A 193 -7.32 -5.86 -4.32
CA MET A 193 -6.12 -5.19 -4.81
C MET A 193 -6.49 -3.83 -5.44
N ALA A 194 -7.59 -3.76 -6.20
CA ALA A 194 -8.14 -2.51 -6.73
C ALA A 194 -8.63 -1.56 -5.63
N ALA A 195 -9.11 -2.08 -4.50
CA ALA A 195 -9.54 -1.28 -3.35
C ALA A 195 -8.42 -0.39 -2.77
N ILE A 196 -7.17 -0.83 -2.88
CA ILE A 196 -5.99 -0.03 -2.51
C ILE A 196 -5.91 1.20 -3.42
N ILE A 197 -6.12 1.01 -4.72
CA ILE A 197 -6.13 2.08 -5.73
C ILE A 197 -7.32 3.00 -5.51
N HIS A 198 -8.53 2.47 -5.29
CA HIS A 198 -9.72 3.29 -5.02
C HIS A 198 -9.44 4.27 -3.90
N GLY A 199 -8.91 3.77 -2.78
CA GLY A 199 -8.63 4.63 -1.67
C GLY A 199 -7.53 5.65 -1.93
N HIS A 200 -6.50 5.30 -2.71
CA HIS A 200 -5.47 6.26 -3.11
C HIS A 200 -6.01 7.37 -4.04
N LEU A 201 -6.91 7.02 -4.98
CA LEU A 201 -7.61 7.99 -5.82
C LEU A 201 -8.44 8.97 -4.96
N ARG A 202 -9.14 8.47 -3.93
CA ARG A 202 -9.89 9.31 -2.99
C ARG A 202 -8.98 10.20 -2.15
N ASP A 203 -7.86 9.66 -1.68
CA ASP A 203 -6.85 10.42 -0.92
C ASP A 203 -6.24 11.55 -1.78
N LYS A 204 -6.18 11.36 -3.11
CA LYS A 204 -5.83 12.38 -4.12
C LYS A 204 -7.00 13.24 -4.58
N HIS A 205 -8.15 13.18 -3.93
CA HIS A 205 -9.32 14.00 -4.24
C HIS A 205 -9.84 13.82 -5.67
N ILE A 206 -9.65 12.64 -6.27
CA ILE A 206 -10.45 12.22 -7.42
C ILE A 206 -11.84 11.86 -6.93
N GLU A 207 -12.87 12.43 -7.56
CA GLU A 207 -14.24 12.02 -7.30
C GLU A 207 -14.52 10.71 -8.04
N LEU A 208 -14.85 9.65 -7.32
CA LEU A 208 -14.97 8.32 -7.88
C LEU A 208 -16.40 7.82 -7.83
N TYR A 209 -17.00 7.58 -9.00
CA TYR A 209 -18.26 6.85 -9.16
C TYR A 209 -17.94 5.44 -9.65
N LEU A 210 -18.39 4.44 -8.90
CA LEU A 210 -18.31 3.01 -9.25
C LEU A 210 -19.73 2.45 -9.40
N SER A 211 -19.89 1.39 -10.18
CA SER A 211 -21.18 0.76 -10.48
C SER A 211 -22.22 1.74 -11.06
N ASP A 212 -21.75 2.75 -11.79
CA ASP A 212 -22.60 3.73 -12.44
C ASP A 212 -22.10 4.00 -13.86
N LYS A 213 -23.02 4.13 -14.81
CA LYS A 213 -22.70 4.20 -16.24
C LYS A 213 -23.14 5.53 -16.80
N ILE A 214 -22.37 6.03 -17.76
CA ILE A 214 -22.82 7.14 -18.60
C ILE A 214 -24.01 6.71 -19.47
N GLN A 215 -25.07 7.51 -19.47
CA GLN A 215 -26.29 7.26 -20.26
C GLN A 215 -26.37 8.19 -21.47
N ARG A 216 -26.11 9.48 -21.28
CA ARG A 216 -26.15 10.49 -22.34
C ARG A 216 -25.36 11.74 -21.97
N PHE A 217 -25.12 12.56 -22.99
CA PHE A 217 -24.53 13.88 -22.87
C PHE A 217 -25.53 14.94 -23.35
N GLU A 218 -25.42 16.13 -22.78
CA GLU A 218 -26.16 17.31 -23.22
C GLU A 218 -25.19 18.48 -23.31
N ASP A 219 -24.87 18.89 -24.53
CA ASP A 219 -23.94 20.01 -24.74
C ASP A 219 -24.67 21.33 -24.48
N LYS A 220 -24.02 22.19 -23.69
CA LYS A 220 -24.41 23.56 -23.42
C LYS A 220 -23.36 24.51 -24.01
N ASP A 221 -23.65 25.80 -23.99
CA ASP A 221 -22.78 26.80 -24.59
C ASP A 221 -21.35 26.75 -24.02
N ASP A 222 -21.23 26.59 -22.70
CA ASP A 222 -19.98 26.70 -21.94
C ASP A 222 -19.52 25.39 -21.26
N HIS A 223 -20.33 24.33 -21.24
CA HIS A 223 -19.99 23.02 -20.66
C HIS A 223 -20.83 21.90 -21.28
N THR A 224 -20.54 20.64 -20.96
CA THR A 224 -21.41 19.48 -21.26
C THR A 224 -21.94 18.89 -19.95
N ILE A 225 -23.22 18.52 -19.91
CA ILE A 225 -23.81 17.78 -18.79
C ILE A 225 -23.77 16.28 -19.12
N CYS A 226 -23.16 15.50 -18.24
CA CYS A 226 -23.09 14.04 -18.28
C CYS A 226 -24.18 13.46 -17.38
N TYR A 227 -25.06 12.64 -17.94
CA TYR A 227 -26.13 11.97 -17.20
C TYR A 227 -25.75 10.53 -16.93
N LEU A 228 -25.72 10.15 -15.66
CA LEU A 228 -25.44 8.79 -15.24
C LEU A 228 -26.72 7.96 -15.14
N GLU A 229 -26.58 6.63 -15.17
CA GLU A 229 -27.67 5.66 -15.06
C GLU A 229 -28.41 5.78 -13.73
N SER A 230 -27.70 6.16 -12.65
CA SER A 230 -28.29 6.50 -11.35
C SER A 230 -29.22 7.72 -11.36
N GLY A 231 -29.23 8.52 -12.45
CA GLY A 231 -29.94 9.79 -12.54
C GLY A 231 -29.11 11.01 -12.10
N LYS A 232 -27.88 10.80 -11.63
CA LYS A 232 -26.92 11.86 -11.32
C LYS A 232 -26.55 12.66 -12.57
N ARG A 233 -26.26 13.95 -12.36
CA ARG A 233 -25.90 14.90 -13.40
C ARG A 233 -24.58 15.55 -13.02
N LEU A 234 -23.59 15.44 -13.88
CA LEU A 234 -22.26 15.97 -13.65
C LEU A 234 -21.93 16.97 -14.75
N GLN A 235 -21.39 18.13 -14.40
CA GLN A 235 -20.98 19.14 -15.37
C GLN A 235 -19.50 18.97 -15.71
N ALA A 236 -19.17 18.95 -17.00
CA ALA A 236 -17.81 18.77 -17.49
C ALA A 236 -17.44 19.86 -18.50
N ASP A 237 -16.23 20.40 -18.37
CA ASP A 237 -15.65 21.28 -19.40
C ASP A 237 -14.85 20.46 -20.42
N ILE A 238 -14.38 19.27 -20.01
CA ILE A 238 -13.76 18.25 -20.85
C ILE A 238 -14.19 16.85 -20.39
N VAL A 239 -14.46 15.96 -21.34
CA VAL A 239 -14.75 14.54 -21.08
C VAL A 239 -13.74 13.67 -21.82
N ILE A 240 -13.07 12.75 -21.13
CA ILE A 240 -12.24 11.71 -21.75
C ILE A 240 -12.97 10.37 -21.69
N PHE A 241 -13.20 9.77 -22.85
CA PHE A 241 -13.89 8.51 -23.00
C PHE A 241 -12.88 7.37 -23.17
N ALA A 242 -12.77 6.49 -22.16
CA ALA A 242 -11.71 5.47 -22.03
C ALA A 242 -12.25 4.09 -21.63
N ILE A 243 -13.37 3.65 -22.23
CA ILE A 243 -14.05 2.38 -21.88
C ILE A 243 -13.53 1.14 -22.62
N GLY A 244 -12.27 1.16 -23.06
CA GLY A 244 -11.63 0.08 -23.79
C GLY A 244 -11.59 0.26 -25.31
N VAL A 245 -11.02 -0.74 -25.98
CA VAL A 245 -10.73 -0.72 -27.42
C VAL A 245 -11.27 -1.95 -28.13
N ARG A 246 -11.47 -1.84 -29.44
CA ARG A 246 -11.90 -2.94 -30.32
C ARG A 246 -10.85 -3.18 -31.42
N PRO A 247 -10.51 -4.45 -31.75
CA PRO A 247 -9.60 -4.76 -32.85
C PRO A 247 -10.04 -4.16 -34.19
N GLU A 248 -9.12 -3.53 -34.91
CA GLU A 248 -9.35 -2.99 -36.25
C GLU A 248 -9.36 -4.12 -37.29
N THR A 249 -10.54 -4.67 -37.58
CA THR A 249 -10.70 -5.87 -38.42
C THR A 249 -11.38 -5.63 -39.76
N ASN A 250 -11.73 -4.38 -40.09
CA ASN A 250 -12.48 -4.06 -41.30
C ASN A 250 -11.77 -4.53 -42.58
N LEU A 251 -10.46 -4.27 -42.68
CA LEU A 251 -9.67 -4.67 -43.84
C LEU A 251 -9.56 -6.20 -43.96
N ALA A 252 -9.32 -6.90 -42.84
CA ALA A 252 -9.24 -8.36 -42.82
C ALA A 252 -10.58 -9.02 -43.17
N ARG A 253 -11.68 -8.48 -42.63
CA ARG A 253 -13.04 -8.93 -42.93
C ARG A 253 -13.39 -8.70 -44.40
N GLY A 254 -13.10 -7.51 -44.93
CA GLY A 254 -13.32 -7.18 -46.34
C GLY A 254 -12.53 -8.06 -47.29
N ALA A 255 -11.33 -8.49 -46.88
CA ALA A 255 -10.51 -9.44 -47.62
C ALA A 255 -10.97 -10.91 -47.49
N GLY A 256 -11.94 -11.22 -46.62
CA GLY A 256 -12.38 -12.58 -46.33
C GLY A 256 -11.38 -13.41 -45.53
N LEU A 257 -10.57 -12.77 -44.68
CA LEU A 257 -9.72 -13.45 -43.70
C LEU A 257 -10.55 -13.92 -42.50
N GLU A 258 -10.13 -15.03 -41.89
CA GLU A 258 -10.81 -15.56 -40.71
C GLU A 258 -10.65 -14.62 -39.50
N LEU A 259 -11.75 -14.40 -38.79
CA LEU A 259 -11.74 -13.73 -37.49
C LEU A 259 -11.97 -14.77 -36.39
N GLY A 260 -11.33 -14.55 -35.24
CA GLY A 260 -11.46 -15.40 -34.08
C GLY A 260 -12.76 -15.16 -33.31
N SER A 261 -12.98 -15.99 -32.30
CA SER A 261 -14.15 -15.91 -31.40
C SER A 261 -14.25 -14.59 -30.63
N THR A 262 -13.12 -13.91 -30.43
CA THR A 262 -13.01 -12.62 -29.76
C THR A 262 -13.28 -11.43 -30.69
N GLY A 263 -13.45 -11.68 -32.00
CA GLY A 263 -13.58 -10.65 -33.02
C GLY A 263 -12.26 -10.08 -33.55
N GLY A 264 -11.10 -10.50 -33.00
CA GLY A 264 -9.78 -10.20 -33.56
C GLY A 264 -9.46 -11.03 -34.81
N ILE A 265 -8.43 -10.63 -35.57
CA ILE A 265 -7.94 -11.40 -36.73
C ILE A 265 -7.38 -12.74 -36.21
N ARG A 266 -7.85 -13.86 -36.79
CA ARG A 266 -7.37 -15.19 -36.41
C ARG A 266 -6.01 -15.43 -37.04
N VAL A 267 -5.05 -15.84 -36.21
CA VAL A 267 -3.71 -16.23 -36.65
C VAL A 267 -3.30 -17.57 -36.07
N ASN A 268 -2.41 -18.28 -36.77
CA ASN A 268 -1.77 -19.47 -36.24
C ASN A 268 -0.58 -19.08 -35.32
N LYS A 269 0.11 -20.09 -34.77
CA LYS A 269 1.27 -19.87 -33.88
C LYS A 269 2.44 -19.12 -34.54
N TYR A 270 2.47 -19.01 -35.86
CA TYR A 270 3.48 -18.26 -36.62
C TYR A 270 3.02 -16.83 -36.98
N LEU A 271 1.86 -16.40 -36.47
CA LEU A 271 1.25 -15.09 -36.73
C LEU A 271 0.74 -14.93 -38.18
N GLN A 272 0.61 -16.04 -38.90
CA GLN A 272 0.04 -16.10 -40.25
C GLN A 272 -1.48 -16.22 -40.16
N THR A 273 -2.19 -15.50 -41.02
CA THR A 273 -3.66 -15.51 -41.12
C THR A 273 -4.16 -16.76 -41.86
N SER A 274 -5.44 -16.80 -42.26
CA SER A 274 -5.95 -17.85 -43.16
C SER A 274 -5.38 -17.79 -44.59
N ASP A 275 -4.68 -16.72 -44.96
CA ASP A 275 -3.88 -16.64 -46.18
C ASP A 275 -2.39 -16.83 -45.90
N ALA A 276 -1.72 -17.68 -46.67
CA ALA A 276 -0.31 -18.02 -46.47
C ALA A 276 0.66 -16.84 -46.66
N ASN A 277 0.26 -15.80 -47.39
CA ASN A 277 1.08 -14.63 -47.69
C ASN A 277 0.75 -13.44 -46.77
N ILE A 278 -0.26 -13.55 -45.90
CA ILE A 278 -0.71 -12.48 -45.04
C ILE A 278 -0.51 -12.87 -43.57
N TYR A 279 0.18 -12.01 -42.83
CA TYR A 279 0.41 -12.10 -41.40
C TYR A 279 -0.34 -10.99 -40.69
N ALA A 280 -0.64 -11.17 -39.41
CA ALA A 280 -1.24 -10.13 -38.58
C ALA A 280 -0.64 -10.13 -37.17
N VAL A 281 -0.50 -8.95 -36.57
CA VAL A 281 0.09 -8.76 -35.24
C VAL A 281 -0.54 -7.59 -34.48
N GLY A 282 -0.21 -7.49 -33.19
CA GLY A 282 -0.61 -6.39 -32.31
C GLY A 282 -2.05 -6.51 -31.85
N ASP A 283 -2.63 -5.38 -31.46
CA ASP A 283 -3.96 -5.33 -30.83
C ASP A 283 -5.11 -5.78 -31.75
N ALA A 284 -4.82 -5.96 -33.04
CA ALA A 284 -5.78 -6.43 -34.04
C ALA A 284 -6.01 -7.95 -34.01
N VAL A 285 -5.08 -8.74 -33.43
CA VAL A 285 -5.14 -10.21 -33.49
C VAL A 285 -5.73 -10.83 -32.23
N GLU A 286 -6.40 -11.97 -32.43
CA GLU A 286 -6.71 -12.90 -31.34
C GLU A 286 -5.43 -13.63 -30.91
N VAL A 287 -5.12 -13.58 -29.61
CA VAL A 287 -3.98 -14.30 -29.03
C VAL A 287 -4.47 -15.44 -28.14
N THR A 288 -3.61 -16.44 -27.92
CA THR A 288 -3.84 -17.45 -26.89
C THR A 288 -3.31 -16.93 -25.55
N GLN A 289 -4.16 -16.90 -24.52
CA GLN A 289 -3.71 -16.67 -23.15
C GLN A 289 -2.98 -17.92 -22.64
N THR A 290 -1.69 -17.78 -22.33
CA THR A 290 -0.77 -18.92 -22.18
C THR A 290 -1.15 -19.93 -21.09
N LEU A 291 -1.85 -19.50 -20.04
CA LEU A 291 -2.17 -20.36 -18.89
C LEU A 291 -3.51 -21.08 -19.04
N SER A 292 -4.53 -20.38 -19.54
CA SER A 292 -5.87 -20.92 -19.76
C SER A 292 -6.00 -21.63 -21.11
N GLY A 293 -5.10 -21.35 -22.07
CA GLY A 293 -5.21 -21.83 -23.46
C GLY A 293 -6.36 -21.20 -24.24
N LYS A 294 -7.13 -20.26 -23.64
CA LYS A 294 -8.27 -19.63 -24.28
C LYS A 294 -7.84 -18.50 -25.20
N ALA A 295 -8.66 -18.26 -26.23
CA ALA A 295 -8.57 -17.07 -27.05
C ALA A 295 -8.85 -15.81 -26.21
N ALA A 296 -8.06 -14.75 -26.44
CA ALA A 296 -8.16 -13.49 -25.74
C ALA A 296 -7.71 -12.30 -26.61
N LEU A 297 -8.18 -11.10 -26.24
CA LEU A 297 -7.63 -9.83 -26.70
C LEU A 297 -6.80 -9.23 -25.58
N ILE A 298 -5.51 -9.03 -25.81
CA ILE A 298 -4.58 -8.47 -24.82
C ILE A 298 -3.80 -7.34 -25.52
N PRO A 299 -4.41 -6.14 -25.65
CA PRO A 299 -3.85 -5.02 -26.39
C PRO A 299 -2.73 -4.33 -25.59
N LEU A 300 -1.51 -4.83 -25.74
CA LEU A 300 -0.33 -4.35 -25.01
C LEU A 300 0.87 -4.21 -25.96
N ALA A 301 1.66 -3.15 -25.75
CA ALA A 301 2.78 -2.83 -26.61
C ALA A 301 3.89 -3.90 -26.62
N GLY A 302 4.19 -4.50 -25.46
CA GLY A 302 5.21 -5.56 -25.35
C GLY A 302 4.92 -6.77 -26.26
N PRO A 303 3.73 -7.39 -26.16
CA PRO A 303 3.25 -8.38 -27.13
C PRO A 303 3.34 -7.92 -28.59
N ALA A 304 2.84 -6.73 -28.93
CA ALA A 304 2.83 -6.23 -30.31
C ALA A 304 4.24 -6.14 -30.92
N ASN A 305 5.22 -5.62 -30.17
CA ASN A 305 6.61 -5.55 -30.61
C ASN A 305 7.22 -6.96 -30.81
N ARG A 306 7.03 -7.88 -29.86
CA ARG A 306 7.54 -9.27 -29.99
C ARG A 306 6.90 -10.01 -31.16
N GLN A 307 5.61 -9.81 -31.38
CA GLN A 307 4.88 -10.37 -32.51
C GLN A 307 5.38 -9.80 -33.84
N GLY A 308 5.54 -8.48 -33.97
CA GLY A 308 6.08 -7.84 -35.18
C GLY A 308 7.47 -8.37 -35.55
N ARG A 309 8.36 -8.52 -34.56
CA ARG A 309 9.67 -9.15 -34.75
C ARG A 309 9.55 -10.60 -35.25
N THR A 310 8.68 -11.39 -34.64
CA THR A 310 8.48 -12.81 -34.96
C THR A 310 7.88 -13.00 -36.35
N ALA A 311 6.89 -12.17 -36.72
CA ALA A 311 6.27 -12.18 -38.03
C ALA A 311 7.28 -11.86 -39.14
N ALA A 312 8.17 -10.87 -38.92
CA ALA A 312 9.25 -10.58 -39.86
C ALA A 312 10.19 -11.77 -40.09
N ASP A 313 10.58 -12.47 -39.02
CA ASP A 313 11.40 -13.70 -39.13
C ASP A 313 10.64 -14.79 -39.90
N ASN A 314 9.35 -15.00 -39.62
CA ASN A 314 8.53 -16.01 -40.27
C ASN A 314 8.24 -15.73 -41.75
N MET A 315 8.10 -14.46 -42.12
CA MET A 315 7.92 -14.04 -43.52
C MET A 315 9.10 -14.43 -44.41
N VAL A 316 10.33 -14.32 -43.89
CA VAL A 316 11.57 -14.55 -44.63
C VAL A 316 12.05 -16.00 -44.53
N PHE A 317 12.11 -16.56 -43.32
CA PHE A 317 12.68 -17.89 -43.09
C PHE A 317 11.66 -19.03 -43.17
N GLY A 318 10.38 -18.70 -43.37
CA GLY A 318 9.31 -19.68 -43.56
C GLY A 318 8.81 -20.32 -42.26
N ASN A 319 7.98 -19.59 -41.50
CA ASN A 319 7.21 -20.11 -40.36
C ASN A 319 8.00 -21.03 -39.40
N GLN A 320 9.17 -20.59 -38.96
CA GLN A 320 10.03 -21.36 -38.06
C GLN A 320 9.88 -20.96 -36.59
N GLN A 321 9.49 -19.71 -36.32
CA GLN A 321 9.39 -19.18 -34.96
C GLN A 321 7.96 -19.10 -34.48
N ALA A 322 7.62 -19.95 -33.51
CA ALA A 322 6.30 -19.94 -32.89
C ALA A 322 6.18 -18.85 -31.80
N TYR A 323 5.11 -18.08 -31.84
CA TYR A 323 4.66 -17.23 -30.75
C TYR A 323 4.00 -18.09 -29.66
N LYS A 324 4.49 -17.97 -28.42
CA LYS A 324 4.07 -18.82 -27.28
C LYS A 324 2.83 -18.32 -26.54
N GLY A 325 2.03 -17.46 -27.19
CA GLY A 325 0.90 -16.77 -26.57
C GLY A 325 1.30 -15.60 -25.68
N THR A 326 0.33 -15.10 -24.93
CA THR A 326 0.45 -13.88 -24.12
C THR A 326 0.04 -14.14 -22.67
N LEU A 327 0.87 -13.71 -21.71
CA LEU A 327 0.56 -13.79 -20.28
C LEU A 327 -0.39 -12.69 -19.80
N GLY A 328 -0.32 -11.50 -20.41
CA GLY A 328 -1.07 -10.33 -19.94
C GLY A 328 -0.36 -9.53 -18.85
N THR A 329 0.98 -9.58 -18.80
CA THR A 329 1.78 -8.77 -17.89
C THR A 329 1.59 -7.28 -18.19
N ALA A 330 1.14 -6.52 -17.20
CA ALA A 330 0.82 -5.10 -17.32
C ALA A 330 1.11 -4.36 -16.01
N ILE A 331 1.37 -3.05 -16.11
CA ILE A 331 1.61 -2.15 -15.00
C ILE A 331 1.05 -0.77 -15.32
N LEU A 332 0.63 -0.06 -14.28
CA LEU A 332 0.06 1.29 -14.31
C LEU A 332 0.64 2.11 -13.15
N LYS A 333 0.88 3.39 -13.38
CA LYS A 333 1.02 4.41 -12.33
C LYS A 333 -0.36 4.97 -11.97
N ALA A 334 -0.71 4.91 -10.70
CA ALA A 334 -1.89 5.54 -10.13
C ALA A 334 -1.42 6.49 -9.02
N PHE A 335 -1.08 7.71 -9.43
CA PHE A 335 -0.35 8.70 -8.65
C PHE A 335 0.95 8.15 -8.07
N ASP A 336 1.00 7.88 -6.77
CA ASP A 336 2.19 7.41 -6.08
C ASP A 336 2.32 5.89 -6.11
N LEU A 337 1.28 5.17 -6.54
CA LEU A 337 1.24 3.72 -6.53
C LEU A 337 1.55 3.17 -7.92
N ALA A 338 2.35 2.12 -7.95
CA ALA A 338 2.40 1.19 -9.08
C ALA A 338 1.40 0.06 -8.83
N ALA A 339 0.59 -0.25 -9.84
CA ALA A 339 -0.37 -1.34 -9.86
C ALA A 339 -0.03 -2.29 -11.02
N ALA A 340 0.44 -3.49 -10.70
CA ALA A 340 0.99 -4.43 -11.67
C ALA A 340 0.31 -5.81 -11.57
N SER A 341 0.20 -6.51 -12.69
CA SER A 341 -0.40 -7.84 -12.77
C SER A 341 0.26 -8.70 -13.85
N THR A 342 0.18 -10.02 -13.70
CA THR A 342 0.60 -11.00 -14.72
C THR A 342 -0.22 -12.29 -14.59
N GLY A 343 -0.47 -12.99 -15.69
CA GLY A 343 -1.24 -14.23 -15.70
C GLY A 343 -2.75 -13.99 -15.61
N LEU A 344 -3.45 -14.85 -14.85
CA LEU A 344 -4.89 -14.82 -14.67
C LEU A 344 -5.27 -14.27 -13.29
N ASN A 345 -6.37 -13.53 -13.21
CA ASN A 345 -7.00 -13.14 -11.94
C ASN A 345 -8.10 -14.13 -11.51
N GLU A 346 -8.65 -13.98 -10.30
CA GLU A 346 -9.67 -14.91 -9.78
C GLU A 346 -10.91 -14.97 -10.67
N LYS A 347 -11.37 -13.83 -11.19
CA LYS A 347 -12.53 -13.73 -12.09
C LYS A 347 -12.33 -14.57 -13.35
N GLN A 348 -11.15 -14.49 -13.95
CA GLN A 348 -10.79 -15.26 -15.15
C GLN A 348 -10.62 -16.75 -14.86
N LEU A 349 -10.05 -17.12 -13.71
CA LEU A 349 -9.91 -18.51 -13.29
C LEU A 349 -11.26 -19.17 -13.05
N GLN A 350 -12.18 -18.46 -12.38
CA GLN A 350 -13.57 -18.90 -12.18
C GLN A 350 -14.28 -19.07 -13.53
N ALA A 351 -14.21 -18.09 -14.43
CA ALA A 351 -14.81 -18.18 -15.77
C ALA A 351 -14.16 -19.28 -16.64
N ALA A 352 -12.95 -19.72 -16.30
CA ALA A 352 -12.26 -20.82 -16.94
C ALA A 352 -12.48 -22.18 -16.28
N ASN A 353 -13.17 -22.25 -15.14
CA ASN A 353 -13.31 -23.45 -14.32
C ASN A 353 -11.95 -24.08 -13.98
N ILE A 354 -10.93 -23.25 -13.71
CA ILE A 354 -9.61 -23.70 -13.29
C ILE A 354 -9.58 -23.68 -11.76
N ASP A 355 -9.27 -24.81 -11.11
CA ASP A 355 -9.11 -24.85 -9.65
C ASP A 355 -7.85 -24.08 -9.24
N TYR A 356 -7.98 -23.29 -8.17
CA TYR A 356 -6.92 -22.42 -7.69
C TYR A 356 -7.01 -22.17 -6.18
N ARG A 357 -5.92 -21.66 -5.63
CA ARG A 357 -5.80 -21.06 -4.32
C ARG A 357 -5.22 -19.65 -4.48
N ALA A 358 -5.54 -18.77 -3.54
CA ALA A 358 -5.08 -17.39 -3.54
C ALA A 358 -4.52 -17.02 -2.17
N SER A 359 -3.35 -16.38 -2.16
CA SER A 359 -2.73 -15.86 -0.94
C SER A 359 -2.31 -14.40 -1.12
N ILE A 360 -2.36 -13.62 -0.03
CA ILE A 360 -2.01 -12.21 -0.03
C ILE A 360 -0.99 -11.98 1.08
N THR A 361 0.11 -11.34 0.70
CA THR A 361 1.21 -10.97 1.59
C THR A 361 1.48 -9.48 1.52
N HIS A 362 1.96 -8.91 2.62
CA HIS A 362 2.35 -7.50 2.68
C HIS A 362 3.79 -7.38 3.18
N GLY A 363 4.72 -7.21 2.23
CA GLY A 363 6.16 -7.15 2.50
C GLY A 363 6.74 -5.75 2.28
N GLY A 364 7.94 -5.50 2.78
CA GLY A 364 8.70 -4.29 2.40
C GLY A 364 9.27 -4.41 0.99
N SER A 365 9.33 -3.30 0.26
CA SER A 365 10.07 -3.14 -1.01
C SER A 365 11.54 -3.48 -0.83
N HIS A 366 12.10 -3.10 0.31
CA HIS A 366 13.44 -3.46 0.78
C HIS A 366 13.49 -3.52 2.31
N ALA A 367 14.69 -3.71 2.88
CA ALA A 367 14.89 -3.90 4.31
C ALA A 367 14.29 -2.75 5.13
N SER A 368 13.44 -3.06 6.11
CA SER A 368 12.66 -2.07 6.87
C SER A 368 13.50 -1.08 7.69
N TYR A 369 14.72 -1.47 8.08
CA TYR A 369 15.64 -0.58 8.78
C TYR A 369 16.36 0.41 7.86
N TYR A 370 16.28 0.23 6.54
CA TYR A 370 16.90 1.14 5.57
C TYR A 370 15.87 2.22 5.14
N PRO A 371 16.28 3.49 5.02
CA PRO A 371 15.37 4.59 4.68
C PRO A 371 14.57 4.34 3.39
N GLY A 372 13.35 4.88 3.35
CA GLY A 372 12.49 4.84 2.16
C GLY A 372 11.73 3.54 1.93
N ALA A 373 11.84 2.53 2.81
CA ALA A 373 11.12 1.27 2.66
C ALA A 373 9.59 1.49 2.62
N ARG A 374 8.98 1.10 1.50
CA ARG A 374 7.53 1.10 1.26
C ARG A 374 6.96 -0.29 1.33
N GLN A 375 5.70 -0.42 1.75
CA GLN A 375 5.03 -1.71 1.71
C GLN A 375 4.50 -2.04 0.31
N ILE A 376 4.55 -3.32 -0.04
CA ILE A 376 3.98 -3.91 -1.25
C ILE A 376 2.94 -4.94 -0.84
N SER A 377 1.73 -4.79 -1.36
CA SER A 377 0.69 -5.82 -1.30
C SER A 377 0.89 -6.74 -2.50
N LEU A 378 1.18 -8.02 -2.25
CA LEU A 378 1.40 -9.03 -3.30
C LEU A 378 0.38 -10.16 -3.14
N LYS A 379 -0.44 -10.35 -4.17
CA LYS A 379 -1.36 -11.47 -4.32
C LYS A 379 -0.77 -12.49 -5.29
N LEU A 380 -0.81 -13.76 -4.89
CA LEU A 380 -0.36 -14.90 -5.70
C LEU A 380 -1.50 -15.90 -5.88
N LEU A 381 -1.78 -16.27 -7.13
CA LEU A 381 -2.77 -17.27 -7.52
C LEU A 381 -2.03 -18.51 -8.05
N PHE A 382 -2.40 -19.68 -7.57
CA PHE A 382 -1.70 -20.93 -7.91
C PHE A 382 -2.64 -22.14 -7.88
N ALA A 383 -2.33 -23.16 -8.67
CA ALA A 383 -3.07 -24.41 -8.74
C ALA A 383 -2.68 -25.35 -7.58
N PRO A 384 -3.50 -26.38 -7.27
CA PRO A 384 -3.18 -27.39 -6.26
C PRO A 384 -1.87 -28.16 -6.50
N ASP A 385 -1.42 -28.25 -7.75
CA ASP A 385 -0.14 -28.87 -8.13
C ASP A 385 1.07 -27.91 -7.98
N GLY A 386 0.84 -26.67 -7.53
CA GLY A 386 1.86 -25.66 -7.35
C GLY A 386 2.14 -24.79 -8.57
N LYS A 387 1.50 -25.02 -9.72
CA LYS A 387 1.65 -24.15 -10.89
C LYS A 387 1.18 -22.72 -10.58
N ILE A 388 2.01 -21.73 -10.92
CA ILE A 388 1.64 -20.32 -10.75
C ILE A 388 0.65 -19.92 -11.85
N LEU A 389 -0.51 -19.39 -11.44
CA LEU A 389 -1.61 -19.03 -12.33
C LEU A 389 -1.72 -17.52 -12.54
N GLY A 390 -1.20 -16.71 -11.63
CA GLY A 390 -1.14 -15.27 -11.77
C GLY A 390 -0.61 -14.59 -10.52
N ALA A 391 -0.27 -13.32 -10.65
CA ALA A 391 0.14 -12.47 -9.54
C ALA A 391 -0.27 -11.02 -9.76
N GLN A 392 -0.47 -10.31 -8.66
CA GLN A 392 -0.85 -8.90 -8.63
C GLN A 392 -0.06 -8.19 -7.53
N ALA A 393 0.52 -7.04 -7.82
CA ALA A 393 1.29 -6.25 -6.87
C ALA A 393 0.83 -4.79 -6.88
N VAL A 394 0.59 -4.23 -5.70
CA VAL A 394 0.27 -2.81 -5.53
C VAL A 394 1.14 -2.22 -4.43
N GLY A 395 1.85 -1.14 -4.73
CA GLY A 395 2.72 -0.46 -3.78
C GLY A 395 3.41 0.76 -4.40
N ALA A 396 3.94 1.64 -3.56
CA ALA A 396 4.63 2.86 -4.01
C ALA A 396 6.05 2.62 -4.53
N ASP A 397 6.61 1.43 -4.27
CA ASP A 397 7.94 1.04 -4.73
C ASP A 397 8.03 -0.47 -4.93
N GLY A 398 8.79 -0.90 -5.94
CA GLY A 398 9.19 -2.28 -6.20
C GLY A 398 8.10 -3.25 -6.68
N ALA A 399 6.90 -2.79 -7.04
CA ALA A 399 5.82 -3.63 -7.56
C ALA A 399 6.16 -4.22 -8.95
N ASP A 400 6.78 -3.40 -9.80
CA ASP A 400 7.35 -3.76 -11.09
C ASP A 400 8.28 -4.98 -10.99
N LYS A 401 9.32 -4.89 -10.14
CA LYS A 401 10.31 -5.96 -9.96
C LYS A 401 9.67 -7.28 -9.56
N ARG A 402 8.68 -7.27 -8.66
CA ARG A 402 8.05 -8.51 -8.17
C ARG A 402 7.22 -9.15 -9.27
N ILE A 403 6.50 -8.36 -10.06
CA ILE A 403 5.72 -8.87 -11.17
C ILE A 403 6.62 -9.36 -12.31
N ASP A 404 7.74 -8.71 -12.61
CA ASP A 404 8.69 -9.18 -13.62
C ASP A 404 9.33 -10.53 -13.24
N VAL A 405 9.74 -10.70 -11.97
CA VAL A 405 10.27 -11.97 -11.47
C VAL A 405 9.21 -13.07 -11.57
N ILE A 406 7.98 -12.82 -11.15
CA ILE A 406 6.91 -13.82 -11.20
C ILE A 406 6.47 -14.11 -12.64
N ALA A 407 6.40 -13.11 -13.51
CA ALA A 407 6.11 -13.30 -14.93
C ALA A 407 7.18 -14.18 -15.60
N THR A 408 8.45 -13.96 -15.25
CA THR A 408 9.57 -14.79 -15.71
C THR A 408 9.44 -16.23 -15.19
N ALA A 409 9.12 -16.41 -13.91
CA ALA A 409 8.89 -17.72 -13.30
C ALA A 409 7.74 -18.47 -13.98
N ILE A 410 6.60 -17.81 -14.22
CA ILE A 410 5.46 -18.38 -14.96
C ILE A 410 5.89 -18.81 -16.36
N GLN A 411 6.63 -17.96 -17.09
CA GLN A 411 7.07 -18.26 -18.45
C GLN A 411 8.08 -19.41 -18.50
N ALA A 412 8.89 -19.58 -17.45
CA ALA A 412 9.82 -20.69 -17.29
C ALA A 412 9.16 -21.99 -16.79
N GLY A 413 7.86 -21.96 -16.44
CA GLY A 413 7.13 -23.12 -15.92
C GLY A 413 7.46 -23.46 -14.46
N LEU A 414 8.00 -22.49 -13.71
CA LEU A 414 8.29 -22.66 -12.30
C LEU A 414 7.01 -22.71 -11.46
N THR A 415 7.10 -23.41 -10.34
CA THR A 415 6.04 -23.59 -9.34
C THR A 415 6.21 -22.62 -8.17
N VAL A 416 5.21 -22.55 -7.30
CA VAL A 416 5.31 -21.81 -6.04
C VAL A 416 6.41 -22.34 -5.11
N GLY A 417 6.78 -23.62 -5.24
CA GLY A 417 7.90 -24.21 -4.53
C GLY A 417 9.23 -23.61 -5.02
N ASP A 418 9.40 -23.47 -6.32
CA ASP A 418 10.61 -22.86 -6.89
C ASP A 418 10.78 -21.39 -6.48
N LEU A 419 9.68 -20.65 -6.26
CA LEU A 419 9.75 -19.28 -5.73
C LEU A 419 10.45 -19.20 -4.37
N THR A 420 10.42 -20.28 -3.57
CA THR A 420 11.09 -20.34 -2.27
C THR A 420 12.61 -20.39 -2.37
N GLU A 421 13.12 -20.87 -3.50
CA GLU A 421 14.54 -21.11 -3.78
C GLU A 421 15.17 -20.03 -4.67
N LEU A 422 14.40 -19.04 -5.13
CA LEU A 422 14.93 -17.95 -5.95
C LEU A 422 15.94 -17.11 -5.17
N GLU A 423 17.21 -17.17 -5.61
CA GLU A 423 18.29 -16.30 -5.14
C GLU A 423 18.23 -14.95 -5.86
N LEU A 424 17.62 -13.96 -5.21
CA LEU A 424 17.47 -12.61 -5.75
C LEU A 424 18.52 -11.66 -5.17
N ALA A 425 18.89 -10.63 -5.94
CA ALA A 425 19.88 -9.65 -5.51
C ALA A 425 19.45 -8.93 -4.22
N TYR A 426 20.29 -9.01 -3.19
CA TYR A 426 20.04 -8.39 -1.90
C TYR A 426 21.16 -7.44 -1.47
N ALA A 427 20.76 -6.20 -1.24
CA ALA A 427 21.39 -5.27 -0.31
C ALA A 427 20.27 -4.41 0.32
N PRO A 428 20.48 -3.80 1.50
CA PRO A 428 19.43 -3.06 2.20
C PRO A 428 18.65 -2.02 1.39
N PRO A 429 19.23 -1.28 0.42
CA PRO A 429 18.49 -0.32 -0.39
C PRO A 429 17.56 -0.92 -1.45
N PHE A 430 17.72 -2.21 -1.79
CA PHE A 430 17.08 -2.79 -2.97
C PHE A 430 16.18 -3.98 -2.65
N GLY A 431 16.40 -4.66 -1.52
CA GLY A 431 15.67 -5.86 -1.17
C GLY A 431 15.76 -6.20 0.31
N SER A 432 15.26 -7.38 0.64
CA SER A 432 15.38 -7.99 1.96
C SER A 432 16.06 -9.36 1.81
N ALA A 433 16.63 -9.90 2.89
CA ALA A 433 17.25 -11.23 2.86
C ALA A 433 16.29 -12.34 2.38
N LYS A 434 14.98 -12.12 2.54
CA LYS A 434 13.91 -12.87 1.88
C LYS A 434 13.06 -11.87 1.11
N ASP A 435 13.05 -11.95 -0.21
CA ASP A 435 12.26 -11.06 -1.03
C ASP A 435 10.76 -11.34 -0.84
N PRO A 436 9.85 -10.36 -0.98
CA PRO A 436 8.42 -10.59 -1.12
C PRO A 436 8.04 -11.75 -2.05
N VAL A 437 8.78 -12.02 -3.14
CA VAL A 437 8.56 -13.21 -3.99
C VAL A 437 8.80 -14.50 -3.20
N ASN A 438 9.91 -14.62 -2.46
CA ASN A 438 10.18 -15.80 -1.64
C ASN A 438 9.12 -15.96 -0.54
N ILE A 439 8.72 -14.87 0.10
CA ILE A 439 7.67 -14.89 1.14
C ILE A 439 6.34 -15.39 0.57
N ALA A 440 5.94 -14.93 -0.62
CA ALA A 440 4.75 -15.44 -1.29
C ALA A 440 4.87 -16.94 -1.62
N GLY A 441 6.04 -17.40 -2.08
CA GLY A 441 6.36 -18.81 -2.27
C GLY A 441 6.21 -19.65 -1.00
N TYR A 442 6.75 -19.16 0.13
CA TYR A 442 6.66 -19.87 1.43
C TYR A 442 5.20 -19.98 1.90
N VAL A 443 4.42 -18.89 1.79
CA VAL A 443 3.01 -18.90 2.19
C VAL A 443 2.20 -19.85 1.30
N ALA A 444 2.40 -19.80 -0.02
CA ALA A 444 1.74 -20.71 -0.95
C ALA A 444 2.11 -22.18 -0.69
N SER A 445 3.39 -22.47 -0.45
CA SER A 445 3.87 -23.82 -0.13
C SER A 445 3.28 -24.35 1.19
N ASN A 446 3.14 -23.48 2.20
CA ASN A 446 2.50 -23.83 3.46
C ASN A 446 1.00 -24.13 3.31
N ILE A 447 0.33 -23.48 2.37
CA ILE A 447 -1.08 -23.76 2.04
C ILE A 447 -1.18 -25.13 1.34
N LEU A 448 -0.32 -25.39 0.35
CA LEU A 448 -0.35 -26.65 -0.40
C LEU A 448 -0.02 -27.87 0.46
N ASN A 449 0.93 -27.76 1.38
CA ASN A 449 1.28 -28.84 2.31
C ASN A 449 0.34 -28.93 3.52
N SER A 450 -0.78 -28.19 3.53
CA SER A 450 -1.80 -28.16 4.59
C SER A 450 -1.26 -27.76 5.98
N SER A 451 -0.06 -27.16 6.05
CA SER A 451 0.50 -26.64 7.30
C SER A 451 0.10 -25.18 7.60
N HIS A 452 -0.77 -24.62 6.75
CA HIS A 452 -1.39 -23.31 6.89
C HIS A 452 -2.76 -23.27 6.19
N GLU A 453 -3.83 -23.40 6.96
CA GLU A 453 -5.20 -23.18 6.44
C GLU A 453 -5.56 -21.70 6.52
N ILE A 454 -6.08 -21.15 5.42
CA ILE A 454 -6.42 -19.74 5.29
C ILE A 454 -7.91 -19.51 5.04
N ILE A 455 -8.38 -18.30 5.34
CA ILE A 455 -9.69 -17.79 4.96
C ILE A 455 -9.53 -16.46 4.23
N GLY A 456 -10.32 -16.26 3.16
CA GLY A 456 -10.36 -15.01 2.40
C GLY A 456 -11.26 -13.96 3.03
N TRP A 457 -11.07 -12.68 2.66
CA TRP A 457 -11.87 -11.59 3.23
C TRP A 457 -13.37 -11.71 2.89
N ARG A 458 -13.72 -12.14 1.65
CA ARG A 458 -15.12 -12.33 1.22
C ARG A 458 -15.80 -13.43 2.01
N GLU A 459 -15.09 -14.54 2.21
CA GLU A 459 -15.58 -15.67 2.98
C GLU A 459 -15.82 -15.26 4.44
N LEU A 460 -14.85 -14.57 5.06
CA LEU A 460 -15.00 -14.07 6.43
C LEU A 460 -16.16 -13.07 6.57
N LYS A 461 -16.32 -12.16 5.60
CA LYS A 461 -17.41 -11.17 5.59
C LYS A 461 -18.80 -11.83 5.56
N ASN A 462 -18.94 -12.94 4.84
CA ASN A 462 -20.21 -13.63 4.64
C ASN A 462 -20.47 -14.73 5.68
N LEU A 463 -19.50 -15.03 6.55
CA LEU A 463 -19.60 -16.05 7.57
C LEU A 463 -20.38 -15.50 8.78
N ASP A 464 -21.24 -16.34 9.39
CA ASP A 464 -21.94 -15.96 10.62
C ASP A 464 -20.92 -15.76 11.76
N PRO A 465 -20.79 -14.54 12.32
CA PRO A 465 -19.83 -14.26 13.39
C PRO A 465 -19.98 -15.16 14.62
N LYS A 466 -21.17 -15.75 14.85
CA LYS A 466 -21.42 -16.68 15.96
C LYS A 466 -20.92 -18.10 15.70
N SER A 467 -20.68 -18.45 14.44
CA SER A 467 -20.24 -19.79 14.04
C SER A 467 -18.74 -20.04 14.26
N VAL A 468 -17.96 -18.98 14.53
CA VAL A 468 -16.51 -19.04 14.73
C VAL A 468 -16.09 -18.23 15.96
N GLN A 469 -14.95 -18.59 16.54
CA GLN A 469 -14.22 -17.74 17.46
C GLN A 469 -13.29 -16.84 16.64
N LEU A 470 -13.65 -15.56 16.50
CA LEU A 470 -12.84 -14.58 15.79
C LEU A 470 -11.83 -13.95 16.75
N ILE A 471 -10.53 -14.22 16.53
CA ILE A 471 -9.46 -13.84 17.44
C ILE A 471 -8.46 -12.90 16.74
N ASP A 472 -8.34 -11.70 17.29
CA ASP A 472 -7.36 -10.69 16.87
C ASP A 472 -6.10 -10.85 17.71
N VAL A 473 -5.00 -11.27 17.07
CA VAL A 473 -3.71 -11.51 17.75
C VAL A 473 -2.75 -10.32 17.69
N ARG A 474 -3.24 -9.14 17.31
CA ARG A 474 -2.48 -7.89 17.42
C ARG A 474 -2.39 -7.42 18.87
N THR A 475 -1.56 -6.41 19.11
CA THR A 475 -1.48 -5.81 20.45
C THR A 475 -2.79 -5.12 20.82
N THR A 476 -3.03 -4.90 22.11
CA THR A 476 -4.24 -4.20 22.59
C THR A 476 -4.37 -2.80 21.97
N GLN A 477 -3.26 -2.08 21.78
CA GLN A 477 -3.28 -0.75 21.15
C GLN A 477 -3.73 -0.82 19.68
N GLU A 478 -3.27 -1.82 18.93
CA GLU A 478 -3.72 -2.07 17.55
C GLU A 478 -5.21 -2.37 17.48
N PHE A 479 -5.69 -3.20 18.41
CA PHE A 479 -7.10 -3.56 18.52
C PHE A 479 -7.98 -2.34 18.84
N GLU A 480 -7.53 -1.49 19.76
CA GLU A 480 -8.22 -0.27 20.17
C GLU A 480 -8.37 0.73 19.01
N ILE A 481 -7.40 0.85 18.11
CA ILE A 481 -7.52 1.71 16.90
C ILE A 481 -8.69 1.25 16.02
N GLY A 482 -8.81 -0.05 15.79
CA GLY A 482 -9.83 -0.62 14.92
C GLY A 482 -9.60 -2.10 14.72
N SER A 483 -10.67 -2.89 14.71
CA SER A 483 -10.64 -4.34 14.51
C SER A 483 -11.91 -4.80 13.79
N ILE A 484 -11.97 -6.10 13.46
CA ILE A 484 -13.15 -6.72 12.86
C ILE A 484 -14.24 -6.86 13.94
N ARG A 485 -15.46 -6.44 13.62
CA ARG A 485 -16.59 -6.50 14.55
C ARG A 485 -16.79 -7.92 15.10
N GLY A 486 -16.86 -8.04 16.42
CA GLY A 486 -17.03 -9.33 17.11
C GLY A 486 -15.73 -10.07 17.42
N ALA A 487 -14.56 -9.52 17.05
CA ALA A 487 -13.28 -10.12 17.40
C ALA A 487 -12.95 -9.97 18.89
N ARG A 488 -12.36 -11.00 19.49
CA ARG A 488 -11.72 -10.96 20.81
C ARG A 488 -10.22 -10.72 20.65
N ASN A 489 -9.64 -9.80 21.41
CA ASN A 489 -8.20 -9.56 21.39
C ASN A 489 -7.45 -10.50 22.34
N ILE A 490 -6.51 -11.26 21.80
CA ILE A 490 -5.53 -12.03 22.57
C ILE A 490 -4.18 -11.84 21.88
N ASP A 491 -3.36 -10.94 22.42
CA ASP A 491 -2.02 -10.66 21.88
C ASP A 491 -1.24 -11.97 21.65
N LEU A 492 -0.60 -12.10 20.49
CA LEU A 492 0.23 -13.25 20.12
C LEU A 492 1.23 -13.63 21.23
N ASP A 493 1.84 -12.65 21.88
CA ASP A 493 2.87 -12.90 22.89
C ASP A 493 2.28 -13.46 24.19
N GLN A 494 0.99 -13.21 24.45
CA GLN A 494 0.25 -13.74 25.60
C GLN A 494 -0.53 -15.02 25.27
N LEU A 495 -0.74 -15.31 23.98
CA LEU A 495 -1.62 -16.37 23.50
C LEU A 495 -1.33 -17.74 24.13
N ARG A 496 -0.05 -18.10 24.30
CA ARG A 496 0.35 -19.40 24.90
C ARG A 496 -0.12 -19.56 26.33
N GLN A 497 -0.12 -18.49 27.12
CA GLN A 497 -0.56 -18.50 28.52
C GLN A 497 -2.09 -18.46 28.63
N ARG A 498 -2.76 -17.96 27.57
CA ARG A 498 -4.20 -17.71 27.53
C ARG A 498 -4.97 -18.70 26.65
N LEU A 499 -4.36 -19.85 26.30
CA LEU A 499 -5.01 -20.88 25.47
C LEU A 499 -6.32 -21.40 26.06
N GLY A 500 -6.42 -21.45 27.41
CA GLY A 500 -7.63 -21.89 28.11
C GLY A 500 -8.85 -21.00 27.90
N GLU A 501 -8.69 -19.79 27.34
CA GLU A 501 -9.79 -18.89 27.00
C GLU A 501 -10.46 -19.21 25.65
N LEU A 502 -9.89 -20.14 24.89
CA LEU A 502 -10.35 -20.58 23.59
C LEU A 502 -10.95 -21.98 23.68
N ASP A 503 -12.13 -22.16 23.09
CA ASP A 503 -12.81 -23.44 23.01
C ASP A 503 -12.24 -24.26 21.85
N SER A 504 -11.45 -25.30 22.14
CA SER A 504 -10.79 -26.13 21.12
C SER A 504 -11.76 -26.93 20.22
N ALA A 505 -13.01 -27.09 20.63
CA ALA A 505 -14.04 -27.77 19.84
C ALA A 505 -14.70 -26.85 18.81
N LYS A 506 -14.57 -25.53 18.95
CA LYS A 506 -15.18 -24.55 18.04
C LYS A 506 -14.19 -24.08 16.97
N PRO A 507 -14.66 -23.82 15.74
CA PRO A 507 -13.83 -23.21 14.70
C PRO A 507 -13.22 -21.89 15.16
N VAL A 508 -11.94 -21.67 14.89
CA VAL A 508 -11.21 -20.44 15.22
C VAL A 508 -10.77 -19.74 13.93
N VAL A 509 -11.06 -18.46 13.80
CA VAL A 509 -10.48 -17.60 12.76
C VAL A 509 -9.52 -16.62 13.42
N LEU A 510 -8.25 -16.73 13.07
CA LEU A 510 -7.19 -15.84 13.52
C LEU A 510 -6.94 -14.77 12.48
N PHE A 511 -6.63 -13.58 12.95
CA PHE A 511 -6.03 -12.56 12.09
C PHE A 511 -5.08 -11.68 12.89
N CYS A 512 -4.16 -11.07 12.17
CA CYS A 512 -3.37 -9.95 12.65
C CYS A 512 -3.40 -8.83 11.62
N GLN A 513 -2.48 -7.87 11.69
CA GLN A 513 -2.46 -6.76 10.73
C GLN A 513 -2.29 -7.20 9.27
N VAL A 514 -1.31 -8.06 8.99
CA VAL A 514 -0.92 -8.46 7.62
C VAL A 514 -0.92 -9.97 7.37
N GLY A 515 -1.38 -10.77 8.33
CA GLY A 515 -1.43 -12.24 8.26
C GLY A 515 -0.25 -12.99 8.89
N LEU A 516 0.93 -12.36 9.05
CA LEU A 516 2.14 -13.01 9.59
C LEU A 516 1.99 -13.50 11.05
N ARG A 517 1.64 -12.60 11.98
CA ARG A 517 1.41 -12.96 13.40
C ARG A 517 0.23 -13.91 13.56
N GLY A 518 -0.79 -13.77 12.72
CA GLY A 518 -1.91 -14.71 12.63
C GLY A 518 -1.47 -16.12 12.21
N TYR A 519 -0.50 -16.25 11.29
CA TYR A 519 0.11 -17.54 10.96
C TYR A 519 0.86 -18.15 12.16
N LEU A 520 1.62 -17.33 12.91
CA LEU A 520 2.30 -17.82 14.11
C LEU A 520 1.30 -18.33 15.15
N ALA A 521 0.22 -17.59 15.39
CA ALA A 521 -0.88 -18.01 16.24
C ALA A 521 -1.53 -19.31 15.73
N TYR A 522 -1.75 -19.43 14.42
CA TYR A 522 -2.30 -20.63 13.80
C TYR A 522 -1.43 -21.85 14.12
N ARG A 523 -0.11 -21.73 13.98
CA ARG A 523 0.83 -22.81 14.29
C ARG A 523 0.82 -23.17 15.77
N ILE A 524 0.72 -22.19 16.67
CA ILE A 524 0.58 -22.43 18.11
C ILE A 524 -0.68 -23.26 18.39
N LEU A 525 -1.83 -22.84 17.87
CA LEU A 525 -3.11 -23.51 18.12
C LEU A 525 -3.15 -24.93 17.55
N LYS A 526 -2.75 -25.13 16.28
CA LYS A 526 -2.72 -26.47 15.67
C LYS A 526 -1.82 -27.43 16.47
N GLN A 527 -0.67 -26.96 16.97
CA GLN A 527 0.24 -27.78 17.79
C GLN A 527 -0.28 -28.08 19.20
N HIS A 528 -1.27 -27.32 19.68
CA HIS A 528 -1.98 -27.58 20.95
C HIS A 528 -3.32 -28.32 20.72
N GLY A 529 -3.49 -28.95 19.56
CA GLY A 529 -4.62 -29.87 19.31
C GLY A 529 -5.90 -29.22 18.79
N PHE A 530 -5.90 -27.90 18.50
CA PHE A 530 -7.04 -27.26 17.83
C PHE A 530 -7.16 -27.79 16.39
N GLN A 531 -8.32 -28.33 16.04
CA GLN A 531 -8.50 -28.99 14.74
C GLN A 531 -8.89 -28.01 13.63
N ASN A 532 -9.86 -27.12 13.90
CA ASN A 532 -10.43 -26.19 12.93
C ASN A 532 -9.96 -24.76 13.21
N VAL A 533 -8.82 -24.40 12.63
CA VAL A 533 -8.22 -23.06 12.76
C VAL A 533 -7.99 -22.53 11.36
N ARG A 534 -8.29 -21.27 11.09
CA ARG A 534 -7.98 -20.63 9.81
C ARG A 534 -7.37 -19.25 10.04
N ASN A 535 -6.41 -18.86 9.21
CA ASN A 535 -5.80 -17.52 9.26
C ASN A 535 -6.32 -16.64 8.14
N LEU A 536 -6.70 -15.40 8.45
CA LEU A 536 -7.11 -14.42 7.45
C LEU A 536 -5.92 -14.01 6.57
N THR A 537 -5.96 -14.40 5.30
CA THR A 537 -4.93 -14.04 4.32
C THR A 537 -4.91 -12.51 4.10
N GLY A 538 -3.72 -11.91 4.03
CA GLY A 538 -3.56 -10.45 4.00
C GLY A 538 -3.91 -9.71 5.31
N GLY A 539 -4.48 -10.38 6.32
CA GLY A 539 -4.82 -9.83 7.63
C GLY A 539 -5.91 -8.75 7.62
N TYR A 540 -6.00 -8.02 8.72
CA TYR A 540 -6.92 -6.89 8.92
C TYR A 540 -6.73 -5.82 7.84
N LYS A 541 -5.50 -5.59 7.37
CA LYS A 541 -5.20 -4.60 6.34
C LYS A 541 -5.98 -4.87 5.05
N THR A 542 -5.83 -6.05 4.46
CA THR A 542 -6.58 -6.42 3.24
C THR A 542 -8.09 -6.40 3.48
N TYR A 543 -8.55 -6.93 4.62
CA TYR A 543 -9.97 -6.92 4.96
C TYR A 543 -10.51 -5.50 4.99
N ASN A 544 -9.85 -4.59 5.71
CA ASN A 544 -10.25 -3.20 5.85
C ASN A 544 -10.31 -2.49 4.50
N TRP A 545 -9.28 -2.64 3.65
CA TRP A 545 -9.31 -2.11 2.28
C TRP A 545 -10.54 -2.56 1.49
N ALA A 546 -10.87 -3.84 1.56
CA ALA A 546 -11.97 -4.42 0.80
C ALA A 546 -13.37 -4.08 1.35
N ILE A 547 -13.51 -3.77 2.65
CA ILE A 547 -14.81 -3.46 3.26
C ILE A 547 -15.08 -1.96 3.43
N ASP A 548 -14.04 -1.13 3.37
CA ASP A 548 -14.13 0.33 3.46
C ASP A 548 -15.01 0.89 2.33
N GLN A 549 -15.44 2.14 2.46
CA GLN A 549 -16.14 2.85 1.41
C GLN A 549 -15.26 2.91 0.16
N GLN A 550 -15.77 2.51 -1.00
CA GLN A 550 -14.97 2.42 -2.24
C GLN A 550 -15.08 3.66 -3.14
N ALA A 551 -16.16 4.43 -3.01
CA ALA A 551 -16.47 5.59 -3.83
C ALA A 551 -16.70 6.84 -2.95
N ASN A 552 -16.40 8.02 -3.46
CA ASN A 552 -16.63 9.33 -2.82
C ASN A 552 -17.41 10.25 -3.78
N PRO A 553 -18.67 9.92 -4.11
CA PRO A 553 -19.44 10.76 -5.01
C PRO A 553 -19.76 12.11 -4.36
N ASP A 554 -20.02 13.11 -5.21
CA ASP A 554 -20.51 14.44 -4.85
C ASP A 554 -19.54 15.24 -3.93
N ILE A 555 -18.23 15.11 -4.13
CA ILE A 555 -17.22 15.94 -3.42
C ILE A 555 -17.04 17.32 -4.05
N PHE A 556 -17.53 17.53 -5.28
CA PHE A 556 -17.47 18.80 -5.98
C PHE A 556 -18.84 19.50 -6.07
N ASP A 557 -18.88 20.81 -5.79
CA ASP A 557 -20.05 21.64 -6.03
C ASP A 557 -20.09 22.11 -7.48
N TYR A 558 -20.69 21.28 -8.34
CA TYR A 558 -20.75 21.49 -9.78
C TYR A 558 -21.45 22.79 -10.21
N GLU A 559 -22.36 23.33 -9.40
CA GLU A 559 -23.14 24.53 -9.73
C GLU A 559 -22.37 25.81 -9.40
N ASN A 560 -21.65 25.84 -8.27
CA ASN A 560 -20.97 27.06 -7.80
C ASN A 560 -19.49 27.17 -8.20
N LEU A 561 -18.86 26.10 -8.72
CA LEU A 561 -17.43 26.08 -9.08
C LEU A 561 -17.00 27.16 -10.11
N LYS A 562 -17.90 27.65 -10.96
CA LYS A 562 -17.62 28.74 -11.91
C LYS A 562 -17.72 30.14 -11.30
N LEU A 563 -18.49 30.29 -10.22
CA LEU A 563 -18.72 31.58 -9.54
C LEU A 563 -17.61 31.95 -8.56
N ARG A 564 -16.78 30.96 -8.18
CA ARG A 564 -15.63 31.16 -7.29
C ARG A 564 -14.42 31.68 -8.05
N ASP A 565 -13.70 32.61 -7.44
CA ASP A 565 -12.51 33.21 -8.02
C ASP A 565 -11.43 32.13 -8.25
N PRO A 566 -10.70 32.11 -9.38
CA PRO A 566 -9.61 31.16 -9.61
C PRO A 566 -8.60 31.11 -8.46
N SER A 567 -8.35 32.23 -7.76
CA SER A 567 -7.46 32.29 -6.60
C SER A 567 -8.05 31.64 -5.35
N GLU A 568 -9.38 31.62 -5.17
CA GLU A 568 -10.06 30.91 -4.08
C GLU A 568 -10.05 29.40 -4.30
N ILE A 569 -10.13 28.96 -5.56
CA ILE A 569 -10.03 27.54 -5.95
C ILE A 569 -8.58 27.07 -5.93
N ALA A 570 -7.65 27.88 -6.44
CA ALA A 570 -6.24 27.63 -6.28
C ALA A 570 -5.84 27.67 -4.81
N ALA A 571 -6.51 28.46 -3.96
CA ALA A 571 -6.35 28.42 -2.52
C ALA A 571 -6.99 27.18 -1.89
N ASP A 572 -8.01 26.54 -2.46
CA ASP A 572 -8.51 25.22 -2.02
C ASP A 572 -7.57 24.09 -2.47
N GLN A 573 -7.07 24.14 -3.72
CA GLN A 573 -6.10 23.18 -4.27
C GLN A 573 -4.69 23.35 -3.66
N ALA A 574 -4.33 24.58 -3.30
CA ALA A 574 -3.14 24.97 -2.56
C ALA A 574 -3.47 25.33 -1.11
N SER A 575 -4.57 24.81 -0.53
CA SER A 575 -4.94 25.01 0.89
C SER A 575 -4.03 24.21 1.81
N CYS A 576 -2.73 24.28 1.55
CA CYS A 576 -1.71 24.26 2.56
C CYS A 576 -0.96 25.60 2.49
N PRO A 577 -1.51 26.64 3.14
CA PRO A 577 -0.71 27.34 4.12
C PRO A 577 -1.31 27.01 5.49
N PHE A 578 -1.03 25.80 5.97
CA PHE A 578 -1.18 25.47 7.38
C PHE A 578 -0.20 26.35 8.18
N SER A 579 -0.65 27.54 8.59
CA SER A 579 -0.01 28.28 9.68
C SER A 579 -0.55 27.72 11.00
N PRO A 580 0.30 27.31 11.96
CA PRO A 580 -0.17 26.87 13.26
C PRO A 580 -0.89 28.02 13.94
N ALA A 581 -2.17 27.84 14.26
CA ALA A 581 -2.84 28.70 15.21
C ALA A 581 -2.20 28.49 16.58
N ALA A 582 -1.40 29.45 17.05
CA ALA A 582 -0.97 29.76 18.44
C ALA A 582 -0.65 28.63 19.46
N GLY A 583 -0.60 27.34 19.07
CA GLY A 583 -0.27 26.18 19.89
C GLY A 583 1.01 25.50 19.40
N GLY A 584 1.69 24.77 20.28
CA GLY A 584 2.95 24.07 19.99
C GLY A 584 2.84 23.15 18.77
N HIS A 585 3.84 23.21 17.88
CA HIS A 585 3.92 22.38 16.67
C HIS A 585 5.04 21.36 16.79
N HIS A 586 4.69 20.08 16.77
CA HIS A 586 5.62 18.96 16.93
C HIS A 586 5.74 18.19 15.62
N GLN A 587 6.96 17.84 15.21
CA GLN A 587 7.20 16.99 14.04
C GLN A 587 7.66 15.60 14.44
N LEU A 588 7.10 14.58 13.78
CA LEU A 588 7.40 13.18 14.04
C LEU A 588 7.65 12.42 12.74
N ASN A 589 8.87 11.92 12.59
CA ASN A 589 9.22 11.05 11.48
C ASN A 589 8.98 9.58 11.85
N ALA A 590 8.02 8.93 11.19
CA ALA A 590 7.72 7.51 11.28
C ALA A 590 8.01 6.76 9.96
N VAL A 591 8.80 7.35 9.06
CA VAL A 591 9.22 6.73 7.79
C VAL A 591 10.07 5.49 8.05
N GLY A 592 9.84 4.43 7.28
CA GLY A 592 10.49 3.13 7.43
C GLY A 592 9.84 2.23 8.49
N LEU A 593 9.03 2.80 9.39
CA LEU A 593 8.22 2.00 10.31
C LEU A 593 7.04 1.39 9.55
N GLN A 594 6.89 0.08 9.67
CA GLN A 594 5.75 -0.65 9.14
C GLN A 594 4.70 -0.84 10.24
N CYS A 595 3.44 -1.02 9.84
CA CYS A 595 2.33 -1.21 10.77
C CYS A 595 2.63 -2.31 11.82
N PRO A 596 2.48 -2.04 13.14
CA PRO A 596 1.80 -0.88 13.76
C PRO A 596 2.70 0.30 14.14
N GLY A 597 3.98 0.28 13.74
CA GLY A 597 5.00 1.22 14.17
C GLY A 597 4.62 2.70 14.07
N PRO A 598 4.09 3.20 12.92
CA PRO A 598 3.71 4.61 12.79
C PRO A 598 2.68 5.06 13.82
N ILE A 599 1.56 4.34 13.98
CA ILE A 599 0.50 4.73 14.92
C ILE A 599 0.99 4.63 16.37
N MET A 600 1.77 3.60 16.72
CA MET A 600 2.31 3.50 18.06
C MET A 600 3.25 4.67 18.39
N LYS A 601 4.01 5.15 17.41
CA LYS A 601 4.85 6.33 17.56
C LYS A 601 4.01 7.59 17.70
N THR A 602 2.93 7.72 16.93
CA THR A 602 1.94 8.81 17.08
C THR A 602 1.35 8.81 18.48
N PHE A 603 0.86 7.66 18.98
CA PHE A 603 0.25 7.53 20.29
C PHE A 603 1.21 7.98 21.41
N LYS A 604 2.47 7.53 21.35
CA LYS A 604 3.49 7.95 22.32
C LYS A 604 3.77 9.45 22.28
N ALA A 605 3.87 10.04 21.10
CA ALA A 605 4.11 11.47 20.94
C ALA A 605 2.91 12.30 21.41
N MET A 606 1.69 11.93 21.01
CA MET A 606 0.44 12.58 21.42
C MET A 606 0.21 12.49 22.94
N GLY A 607 0.63 11.39 23.57
CA GLY A 607 0.60 11.24 25.03
C GLY A 607 1.43 12.30 25.76
N ALA A 608 2.52 12.77 25.16
CA ALA A 608 3.46 13.73 25.74
C ALA A 608 3.16 15.21 25.38
N MET A 609 2.16 15.47 24.55
CA MET A 609 1.76 16.83 24.12
C MET A 609 0.68 17.43 25.04
N GLU A 610 0.53 18.75 25.04
CA GLU A 610 -0.54 19.47 25.73
C GLU A 610 -1.79 19.63 24.84
N ALA A 611 -2.95 19.89 25.45
CA ALA A 611 -4.19 20.15 24.71
C ALA A 611 -4.07 21.42 23.85
N GLY A 612 -4.50 21.33 22.59
CA GLY A 612 -4.38 22.38 21.58
C GLY A 612 -3.11 22.30 20.72
N GLU A 613 -2.12 21.48 21.10
CA GLU A 613 -0.91 21.28 20.30
C GLU A 613 -1.16 20.40 19.07
N VAL A 614 -0.38 20.63 18.02
CA VAL A 614 -0.50 19.94 16.73
C VAL A 614 0.73 19.08 16.47
N LEU A 615 0.50 17.81 16.13
CA LEU A 615 1.52 16.86 15.70
C LEU A 615 1.44 16.69 14.19
N GLU A 616 2.53 17.04 13.52
CA GLU A 616 2.80 16.66 12.14
C GLU A 616 3.56 15.33 12.12
N ILE A 617 2.98 14.30 11.53
CA ILE A 617 3.61 12.99 11.41
C ILE A 617 3.71 12.54 9.96
N THR A 618 4.90 12.05 9.59
CA THR A 618 5.16 11.48 8.26
C THR A 618 5.43 9.97 8.36
N ALA A 619 4.71 9.15 7.60
CA ALA A 619 4.85 7.69 7.59
C ALA A 619 4.99 7.13 6.16
N SER A 620 5.61 5.95 6.01
CA SER A 620 5.73 5.25 4.72
C SER A 620 4.69 4.16 4.49
N ASP A 621 3.73 4.01 5.42
CA ASP A 621 2.60 3.09 5.29
C ASP A 621 1.41 3.79 4.61
N PRO A 622 0.96 3.33 3.42
CA PRO A 622 -0.19 3.91 2.72
C PRO A 622 -1.51 3.86 3.52
N ALA A 623 -1.63 2.94 4.49
CA ALA A 623 -2.83 2.84 5.32
C ALA A 623 -2.83 3.83 6.51
N PHE A 624 -1.69 4.48 6.80
CA PHE A 624 -1.48 5.26 8.01
C PHE A 624 -2.50 6.39 8.19
N GLY A 625 -2.84 7.10 7.11
CA GLY A 625 -3.80 8.21 7.17
C GLY A 625 -5.18 7.78 7.68
N ARG A 626 -5.60 6.56 7.35
CA ARG A 626 -6.88 5.99 7.80
C ARG A 626 -6.79 5.46 9.20
N ASP A 627 -5.72 4.72 9.50
CA ASP A 627 -5.46 4.24 10.86
C ASP A 627 -5.43 5.43 11.84
N LEU A 628 -4.87 6.57 11.42
CA LEU A 628 -4.85 7.80 12.20
C LEU A 628 -6.26 8.41 12.37
N LYS A 629 -7.07 8.50 11.31
CA LYS A 629 -8.47 8.98 11.40
C LYS A 629 -9.29 8.12 12.36
N ALA A 630 -9.16 6.79 12.27
CA ALA A 630 -9.84 5.85 13.16
C ALA A 630 -9.37 6.00 14.62
N TRP A 631 -8.05 6.11 14.83
CA TRP A 631 -7.47 6.34 16.16
C TRP A 631 -7.91 7.68 16.77
N ALA A 632 -7.90 8.75 15.98
CA ALA A 632 -8.28 10.09 16.42
C ALA A 632 -9.74 10.15 16.86
N SER A 633 -10.65 9.57 16.06
CA SER A 633 -12.08 9.46 16.39
C SER A 633 -12.33 8.77 17.74
N LYS A 634 -11.55 7.75 18.08
CA LYS A 634 -11.69 7.01 19.34
C LYS A 634 -11.01 7.67 20.53
N THR A 635 -9.95 8.43 20.29
CA THR A 635 -9.19 9.12 21.34
C THR A 635 -9.69 10.55 21.60
N GLY A 636 -10.68 11.01 20.83
CA GLY A 636 -11.22 12.37 20.91
C GLY A 636 -10.32 13.44 20.28
N ASN A 637 -9.26 13.04 19.58
CA ASN A 637 -8.36 13.96 18.88
C ASN A 637 -8.91 14.32 17.50
N THR A 638 -8.53 15.49 16.97
CA THR A 638 -8.99 15.95 15.66
C THR A 638 -7.89 15.79 14.62
N VAL A 639 -8.14 15.00 13.57
CA VAL A 639 -7.26 15.00 12.39
C VAL A 639 -7.54 16.27 11.58
N LEU A 640 -6.54 17.13 11.46
CA LEU A 640 -6.65 18.40 10.74
C LEU A 640 -6.45 18.20 9.23
N GLY A 641 -5.63 17.23 8.83
CA GLY A 641 -5.34 16.96 7.43
C GLY A 641 -4.55 15.67 7.24
N VAL A 642 -4.72 15.03 6.08
CA VAL A 642 -3.94 13.88 5.64
C VAL A 642 -3.63 14.08 4.16
N GLU A 643 -2.35 14.05 3.82
CA GLU A 643 -1.85 14.16 2.46
C GLU A 643 -0.99 12.95 2.14
N ALA A 644 -1.08 12.47 0.90
CA ALA A 644 -0.18 11.47 0.37
C ALA A 644 0.65 12.09 -0.75
N ASP A 645 1.98 12.03 -0.64
CA ASP A 645 2.92 12.47 -1.68
C ASP A 645 4.13 11.55 -1.73
N LYS A 646 4.53 11.13 -2.94
CA LYS A 646 5.72 10.28 -3.19
C LYS A 646 5.74 9.01 -2.31
N GLY A 647 4.57 8.44 -2.10
CA GLY A 647 4.36 7.25 -1.27
C GLY A 647 4.55 7.47 0.24
N LEU A 648 4.73 8.71 0.70
CA LEU A 648 4.65 9.12 2.10
C LEU A 648 3.24 9.60 2.42
N VAL A 649 2.74 9.25 3.59
CA VAL A 649 1.55 9.85 4.16
C VAL A 649 2.00 10.85 5.21
N LYS A 650 1.70 12.13 5.00
CA LYS A 650 1.88 13.20 5.98
C LYS A 650 0.51 13.52 6.58
N ALA A 651 0.43 13.55 7.90
CA ALA A 651 -0.82 13.82 8.59
C ALA A 651 -0.61 14.78 9.75
N LEU A 652 -1.61 15.64 9.96
CA LEU A 652 -1.66 16.62 11.03
C LEU A 652 -2.79 16.24 11.98
N ILE A 653 -2.47 16.13 13.26
CA ILE A 653 -3.43 15.80 14.30
C ILE A 653 -3.29 16.78 15.45
N ARG A 654 -4.41 17.36 15.88
CA ARG A 654 -4.47 18.22 17.05
C ARG A 654 -4.86 17.39 18.26
N LYS A 655 -4.11 17.55 19.34
CA LYS A 655 -4.52 17.01 20.64
C LYS A 655 -5.67 17.85 21.15
N GLU A 656 -6.83 17.26 21.29
CA GLU A 656 -7.94 17.97 21.93
C GLU A 656 -7.81 17.81 23.45
N GLY A 657 -8.20 18.86 24.18
CA GLY A 657 -8.53 18.70 25.59
C GLY A 657 -9.73 17.76 25.70
N VAL A 658 -9.76 16.95 26.76
CA VAL A 658 -10.75 15.89 27.05
C VAL A 658 -12.11 16.09 26.34
N PRO A 659 -12.63 15.08 25.61
CA PRO A 659 -13.78 15.27 24.73
C PRO A 659 -15.05 15.72 25.46
N VAL A 660 -15.75 16.70 24.86
CA VAL A 660 -17.18 16.97 25.12
C VAL A 660 -18.01 15.81 24.58
N ALA A 661 -18.79 15.18 25.46
CA ALA A 661 -19.60 14.00 25.16
C ALA A 661 -20.73 14.25 24.14
N PRO A 662 -21.05 13.28 23.27
CA PRO A 662 -22.41 13.15 22.73
C PRO A 662 -23.35 12.65 23.85
N SER A 663 -24.58 13.17 23.84
CA SER A 663 -25.68 12.98 24.81
C SER A 663 -25.83 11.58 25.48
N GLN A 664 -25.96 11.64 26.82
CA GLN A 664 -26.10 10.66 27.92
C GLN A 664 -27.04 9.42 27.78
N PRO A 665 -27.04 8.45 28.75
CA PRO A 665 -26.06 8.20 29.83
C PRO A 665 -25.60 6.73 29.97
N TRP A 666 -24.35 6.52 30.38
CA TRP A 666 -24.02 5.50 31.38
C TRP A 666 -22.92 6.02 32.32
N HIS A 667 -23.19 5.94 33.62
CA HIS A 667 -22.36 6.44 34.70
C HIS A 667 -21.05 5.69 34.86
N ALA A 668 -19.93 6.42 34.98
CA ALA A 668 -19.02 6.41 36.14
C ALA A 668 -17.88 7.41 35.91
N ALA A 669 -17.60 8.26 36.91
CA ALA A 669 -16.49 9.20 36.89
C ALA A 669 -15.13 8.46 36.84
N LEU A 670 -14.22 8.88 35.98
CA LEU A 670 -12.83 8.42 36.03
C LEU A 670 -12.09 9.17 37.17
N PRO A 671 -11.34 8.47 38.05
CA PRO A 671 -10.63 9.12 39.16
C PRO A 671 -9.52 10.04 38.65
N SER A 672 -9.36 11.21 39.27
CA SER A 672 -8.20 12.07 39.02
C SER A 672 -6.92 11.39 39.53
N ARG A 673 -5.94 11.19 38.65
CA ARG A 673 -4.60 10.68 39.01
C ARG A 673 -3.77 11.83 39.59
N ASP A 674 -3.40 11.74 40.87
CA ASP A 674 -2.60 12.77 41.58
C ASP A 674 -1.50 12.15 42.46
N LYS A 675 -0.99 10.98 42.03
CA LYS A 675 0.08 10.23 42.72
C LYS A 675 1.42 10.40 42.00
N THR A 676 2.52 10.34 42.73
CA THR A 676 3.89 10.31 42.20
C THR A 676 4.57 9.02 42.67
N THR A 677 5.04 8.21 41.74
CA THR A 677 5.76 6.96 42.04
C THR A 677 7.25 7.10 41.74
N LEU A 678 8.12 6.66 42.65
CA LEU A 678 9.56 6.64 42.43
C LEU A 678 10.10 5.21 42.52
N VAL A 679 10.91 4.78 41.56
CA VAL A 679 11.69 3.54 41.67
C VAL A 679 13.06 3.86 42.21
N VAL A 680 13.40 3.27 43.35
CA VAL A 680 14.71 3.39 43.99
C VAL A 680 15.47 2.09 43.80
N PHE A 681 16.41 2.10 42.86
CA PHE A 681 17.20 0.92 42.49
C PHE A 681 18.59 0.90 43.15
N SER A 682 19.17 2.08 43.41
CA SER A 682 20.55 2.21 43.92
C SER A 682 20.64 2.22 45.45
N ALA A 683 21.80 1.82 45.98
CA ALA A 683 22.19 2.01 47.39
C ALA A 683 23.23 3.14 47.58
N ASP A 684 23.62 3.85 46.52
CA ASP A 684 24.55 4.97 46.64
C ASP A 684 23.89 6.16 47.35
N LEU A 685 24.58 6.73 48.33
CA LEU A 685 24.04 7.76 49.22
C LEU A 685 23.52 8.99 48.47
N ASP A 686 24.20 9.44 47.41
CA ASP A 686 23.79 10.60 46.60
C ASP A 686 22.49 10.35 45.81
N LYS A 687 22.35 9.17 45.18
CA LYS A 687 21.15 8.79 44.44
C LYS A 687 19.96 8.58 45.38
N VAL A 688 20.18 7.88 46.49
CA VAL A 688 19.14 7.66 47.51
C VAL A 688 18.67 9.00 48.10
N THR A 689 19.61 9.88 48.45
CA THR A 689 19.27 11.21 48.98
C THR A 689 18.46 12.02 47.97
N ALA A 690 18.82 12.00 46.68
CA ALA A 690 18.07 12.67 45.64
C ALA A 690 16.63 12.14 45.52
N SER A 691 16.43 10.82 45.53
CA SER A 691 15.10 10.21 45.50
C SER A 691 14.24 10.63 46.69
N LEU A 692 14.83 10.66 47.89
CA LEU A 692 14.11 11.04 49.11
C LEU A 692 13.78 12.54 49.14
N ILE A 693 14.66 13.41 48.63
CA ILE A 693 14.38 14.86 48.51
C ILE A 693 13.20 15.10 47.56
N ILE A 694 13.22 14.46 46.39
CA ILE A 694 12.16 14.61 45.37
C ILE A 694 10.83 14.10 45.93
N ALA A 695 10.84 12.95 46.60
CA ALA A 695 9.65 12.39 47.22
C ALA A 695 9.08 13.30 48.33
N ASN A 696 9.92 13.87 49.19
CA ASN A 696 9.45 14.81 50.23
C ASN A 696 8.91 16.10 49.61
N GLY A 697 9.54 16.60 48.54
CA GLY A 697 9.04 17.75 47.78
C GLY A 697 7.66 17.47 47.17
N ALA A 698 7.46 16.28 46.60
CA ALA A 698 6.16 15.89 46.04
C ALA A 698 5.06 15.78 47.12
N LEU A 699 5.36 15.20 48.30
CA LEU A 699 4.45 15.20 49.44
C LEU A 699 4.12 16.62 49.92
N ALA A 700 5.12 17.50 50.02
CA ALA A 700 4.93 18.89 50.45
C ALA A 700 4.07 19.70 49.46
N MET A 701 4.05 19.30 48.18
CA MET A 701 3.16 19.86 47.15
C MET A 701 1.74 19.27 47.19
N GLY A 702 1.43 18.43 48.19
CA GLY A 702 0.11 17.82 48.40
C GLY A 702 -0.15 16.56 47.57
N LYS A 703 0.85 16.04 46.85
CA LYS A 703 0.68 14.81 46.06
C LYS A 703 0.76 13.58 46.93
N LYS A 704 0.05 12.51 46.55
CA LYS A 704 0.28 11.18 47.11
C LYS A 704 1.60 10.64 46.56
N VAL A 705 2.44 10.02 47.40
CA VAL A 705 3.75 9.50 46.96
C VAL A 705 3.90 8.03 47.31
N SER A 706 4.36 7.24 46.35
CA SER A 706 4.82 5.88 46.58
C SER A 706 6.26 5.68 46.11
N LEU A 707 7.02 4.89 46.85
CA LEU A 707 8.40 4.56 46.52
C LEU A 707 8.56 3.04 46.42
N PHE A 708 8.93 2.56 45.24
CA PHE A 708 9.21 1.17 44.96
C PHE A 708 10.71 0.88 45.05
N PHE A 709 11.12 0.17 46.09
CA PHE A 709 12.51 -0.20 46.35
C PHE A 709 12.79 -1.58 45.76
N THR A 710 13.81 -1.67 44.92
CA THR A 710 14.21 -2.93 44.27
C THR A 710 15.72 -3.05 44.22
N PHE A 711 16.22 -4.29 44.10
CA PHE A 711 17.64 -4.63 44.15
C PHE A 711 18.35 -3.89 45.30
N TRP A 712 19.47 -3.20 45.02
CA TRP A 712 20.30 -2.56 46.03
C TRP A 712 19.55 -1.49 46.83
N GLY A 713 18.53 -0.84 46.26
CA GLY A 713 17.66 0.10 46.95
C GLY A 713 16.96 -0.49 48.18
N LEU A 714 16.74 -1.81 48.24
CA LEU A 714 16.16 -2.47 49.42
C LEU A 714 17.01 -2.27 50.69
N ASN A 715 18.32 -2.04 50.55
CA ASN A 715 19.19 -1.80 51.71
C ASN A 715 18.86 -0.51 52.47
N VAL A 716 18.19 0.44 51.81
CA VAL A 716 17.70 1.69 52.40
C VAL A 716 16.66 1.40 53.49
N LEU A 717 15.80 0.40 53.27
CA LEU A 717 14.67 0.05 54.13
C LEU A 717 15.04 -0.88 55.29
N ARG A 718 16.27 -1.38 55.36
CA ARG A 718 16.69 -2.35 56.39
C ARG A 718 16.87 -1.68 57.74
N ARG A 719 16.30 -2.28 58.78
CA ARG A 719 16.49 -1.86 60.18
C ARG A 719 17.85 -2.28 60.71
N ALA A 720 18.45 -1.43 61.53
CA ALA A 720 19.71 -1.73 62.20
C ALA A 720 19.54 -2.75 63.34
N ASP A 721 18.36 -2.80 63.95
CA ASP A 721 17.96 -3.60 65.11
C ASP A 721 17.09 -4.82 64.75
N ALA A 722 17.20 -5.33 63.52
CA ALA A 722 16.37 -6.42 63.02
C ALA A 722 16.48 -7.71 63.88
N PRO A 723 15.35 -8.39 64.20
CA PRO A 723 15.35 -9.64 64.95
C PRO A 723 16.06 -10.77 64.18
N PRO A 724 16.59 -11.79 64.88
CA PRO A 724 17.23 -12.93 64.22
C PRO A 724 16.18 -13.73 63.41
N VAL A 725 16.37 -13.77 62.09
CA VAL A 725 15.51 -14.51 61.15
C VAL A 725 16.21 -15.76 60.62
N ASN A 726 15.43 -16.83 60.39
CA ASN A 726 15.97 -18.08 59.87
C ASN A 726 16.29 -17.94 58.36
N LYS A 727 17.56 -18.15 58.00
CA LYS A 727 18.10 -17.92 56.66
C LYS A 727 19.04 -19.05 56.25
N SER A 728 19.08 -19.32 54.94
CA SER A 728 20.09 -20.21 54.37
C SER A 728 21.51 -19.67 54.62
N PHE A 729 22.52 -20.52 54.51
CA PHE A 729 23.91 -20.10 54.72
C PHE A 729 24.34 -18.96 53.77
N MET A 730 23.93 -19.02 52.50
CA MET A 730 24.21 -17.98 51.51
C MET A 730 23.49 -16.66 51.83
N ASP A 731 22.21 -16.71 52.18
CA ASP A 731 21.42 -15.50 52.51
C ASP A 731 21.97 -14.78 53.76
N ARG A 732 22.50 -15.55 54.72
CA ARG A 732 23.19 -15.00 55.90
C ARG A 732 24.47 -14.26 55.52
N MET A 733 25.25 -14.80 54.60
CA MET A 733 26.48 -14.19 54.11
C MET A 733 26.19 -12.91 53.31
N PHE A 734 25.25 -12.97 52.35
CA PHE A 734 24.81 -11.79 51.60
C PHE A 734 24.25 -10.70 52.53
N GLY A 735 23.36 -11.06 53.45
CA GLY A 735 22.76 -10.11 54.40
C GLY A 735 23.77 -9.44 55.34
N ALA A 736 24.90 -10.08 55.64
CA ALA A 736 25.97 -9.51 56.46
C ALA A 736 26.87 -8.53 55.69
N MET A 737 27.05 -8.74 54.37
CA MET A 737 27.89 -7.89 53.51
C MET A 737 27.17 -6.61 53.05
N MET A 738 25.84 -6.58 53.10
CA MET A 738 25.04 -5.45 52.62
C MET A 738 24.74 -4.42 53.72
N PRO A 739 24.66 -3.11 53.39
CA PRO A 739 24.29 -2.06 54.34
C PRO A 739 22.95 -2.32 55.03
N LYS A 740 22.85 -1.92 56.30
CA LYS A 740 21.62 -1.97 57.09
C LYS A 740 21.11 -0.55 57.31
N GLY A 741 20.26 -0.10 56.39
CA GLY A 741 19.57 1.18 56.47
C GLY A 741 20.36 2.37 55.93
N VAL A 742 19.67 3.49 55.75
CA VAL A 742 20.19 4.72 55.12
C VAL A 742 21.43 5.28 55.83
N GLY A 743 21.52 5.12 57.15
CA GLY A 743 22.65 5.58 57.97
C GLY A 743 23.98 4.86 57.71
N LYS A 744 23.95 3.69 57.04
CA LYS A 744 25.14 2.88 56.73
C LYS A 744 25.47 2.84 55.23
N LEU A 745 24.89 3.73 54.44
CA LEU A 745 25.22 3.87 53.02
C LEU A 745 26.54 4.64 52.88
N ASP A 746 27.66 3.92 52.79
CA ASP A 746 29.00 4.51 52.77
C ASP A 746 29.62 4.64 51.37
N SER A 747 28.81 4.43 50.31
CA SER A 747 29.19 4.70 48.92
C SER A 747 28.47 5.91 48.33
N ILE A 748 29.15 6.62 47.42
CA ILE A 748 28.54 7.60 46.51
C ILE A 748 28.84 7.18 45.06
N SER A 749 27.95 7.50 44.14
CA SER A 749 27.94 6.94 42.78
C SER A 749 29.17 7.29 41.94
N LYS A 750 29.83 8.40 42.23
CA LYS A 750 31.13 8.81 41.68
C LYS A 750 31.99 9.45 42.77
N MET A 751 33.32 9.37 42.65
CA MET A 751 34.28 9.96 43.60
C MET A 751 34.22 9.37 45.02
N ASN A 752 34.00 8.05 45.15
CA ASN A 752 33.82 7.41 46.45
C ASN A 752 35.08 7.37 47.34
N PHE A 753 36.30 7.41 46.77
CA PHE A 753 37.59 7.40 47.49
C PHE A 753 37.64 6.42 48.68
N ALA A 754 37.35 5.13 48.43
CA ALA A 754 37.29 4.10 49.48
C ALA A 754 36.39 4.45 50.69
N GLY A 755 35.29 5.19 50.46
CA GLY A 755 34.31 5.60 51.47
C GLY A 755 34.53 6.99 52.07
N LEU A 756 35.63 7.68 51.73
CA LEU A 756 35.87 9.08 52.13
C LEU A 756 34.86 10.04 51.47
N GLY A 757 34.36 9.73 50.27
CA GLY A 757 33.38 10.53 49.55
C GLY A 757 32.05 10.67 50.30
N ALA A 758 31.53 9.56 50.84
CA ALA A 758 30.29 9.57 51.64
C ALA A 758 30.43 10.38 52.95
N LYS A 759 31.61 10.39 53.58
CA LYS A 759 31.86 11.22 54.77
C LYS A 759 31.93 12.70 54.42
N LEU A 760 32.55 13.04 53.28
CA LEU A 760 32.66 14.42 52.81
C LEU A 760 31.29 14.99 52.44
N ILE A 761 30.47 14.25 51.68
CA ILE A 761 29.13 14.74 51.28
C ILE A 761 28.22 14.93 52.49
N ARG A 762 28.25 14.03 53.50
CA ARG A 762 27.50 14.21 54.76
C ARG A 762 27.97 15.44 55.52
N LYS A 763 29.27 15.74 55.53
CA LYS A 763 29.80 16.98 56.14
C LYS A 763 29.29 18.21 55.38
N VAL A 764 29.37 18.21 54.05
CA VAL A 764 28.87 19.32 53.22
C VAL A 764 27.37 19.53 53.42
N MET A 765 26.57 18.46 53.47
CA MET A 765 25.13 18.55 53.73
C MET A 765 24.84 19.19 55.10
N ARG A 766 25.55 18.78 56.16
CA ARG A 766 25.42 19.40 57.49
C ARG A 766 25.83 20.87 57.49
N ASP A 767 26.95 21.20 56.86
CA ASP A 767 27.45 22.58 56.76
C ASP A 767 26.46 23.46 55.96
N LYS A 768 25.72 22.87 55.01
CA LYS A 768 24.69 23.52 54.19
C LYS A 768 23.28 23.37 54.75
N LYS A 769 23.09 22.78 55.94
CA LYS A 769 21.80 22.54 56.60
C LYS A 769 20.79 21.76 55.73
N VAL A 770 21.27 20.81 54.94
CA VAL A 770 20.42 19.86 54.22
C VAL A 770 20.19 18.65 55.12
N ASP A 771 18.92 18.26 55.28
CA ASP A 771 18.55 17.07 56.07
C ASP A 771 19.26 15.82 55.54
N ASP A 772 19.72 14.98 56.46
CA ASP A 772 20.32 13.71 56.08
C ASP A 772 19.26 12.71 55.58
N ALA A 773 19.73 11.70 54.85
CA ALA A 773 18.86 10.72 54.21
C ALA A 773 18.04 9.88 55.21
N ALA A 774 18.46 9.75 56.47
CA ALA A 774 17.67 9.07 57.49
C ALA A 774 16.49 9.95 57.93
N THR A 775 16.75 11.24 58.21
CA THR A 775 15.73 12.24 58.51
C THR A 775 14.72 12.37 57.37
N LEU A 776 15.19 12.41 56.11
CA LEU A 776 14.31 12.47 54.94
C LEU A 776 13.43 11.23 54.78
N LEU A 777 13.95 10.02 55.04
CA LEU A 777 13.15 8.80 54.99
C LEU A 777 12.11 8.75 56.11
N HIS A 778 12.48 9.19 57.33
CA HIS A 778 11.53 9.31 58.44
C HIS A 778 10.39 10.29 58.11
N ASN A 779 10.72 11.46 57.56
CA ASN A 779 9.73 12.45 57.14
C ASN A 779 8.74 11.89 56.10
N LEU A 780 9.19 11.04 55.16
CA LEU A 780 8.28 10.41 54.20
C LEU A 780 7.28 9.49 54.88
N VAL A 781 7.75 8.68 55.82
CA VAL A 781 6.89 7.73 56.56
C VAL A 781 5.88 8.50 57.41
N ASP A 782 6.33 9.51 58.16
CA ASP A 782 5.47 10.30 59.05
C ASP A 782 4.41 11.11 58.28
N ASN A 783 4.74 11.53 57.05
CA ASN A 783 3.82 12.26 56.17
C ASN A 783 3.02 11.36 55.21
N GLY A 784 3.04 10.04 55.42
CA GLY A 784 2.12 9.11 54.76
C GLY A 784 2.50 8.66 53.35
N ALA A 785 3.78 8.69 52.97
CA ALA A 785 4.23 8.02 51.74
C ALA A 785 4.16 6.50 51.87
N GLN A 786 3.79 5.84 50.77
CA GLN A 786 3.73 4.39 50.69
C GLN A 786 5.08 3.81 50.26
N LEU A 787 5.71 3.02 51.11
CA LEU A 787 7.00 2.37 50.81
C LEU A 787 6.74 0.93 50.40
N ILE A 788 7.16 0.54 49.20
CA ILE A 788 6.92 -0.78 48.64
C ILE A 788 8.26 -1.46 48.39
N ALA A 789 8.48 -2.62 49.01
CA ALA A 789 9.65 -3.45 48.80
C ALA A 789 9.36 -4.54 47.75
N CYS A 790 10.24 -4.65 46.74
CA CYS A 790 10.10 -5.63 45.70
C CYS A 790 10.33 -7.06 46.23
N GLN A 791 9.27 -7.87 46.27
CA GLN A 791 9.31 -9.24 46.81
C GLN A 791 10.38 -10.11 46.11
N MET A 792 10.42 -10.08 44.78
CA MET A 792 11.40 -10.85 44.01
C MET A 792 12.84 -10.43 44.35
N SER A 793 13.11 -9.13 44.48
CA SER A 793 14.44 -8.64 44.84
C SER A 793 14.80 -9.00 46.29
N MET A 794 13.83 -9.01 47.20
CA MET A 794 14.02 -9.49 48.57
C MET A 794 14.39 -10.97 48.61
N ASP A 795 13.73 -11.81 47.82
CA ASP A 795 14.03 -13.24 47.72
C ASP A 795 15.42 -13.48 47.15
N VAL A 796 15.81 -12.74 46.10
CA VAL A 796 17.15 -12.81 45.48
C VAL A 796 18.25 -12.37 46.44
N MET A 797 17.99 -11.35 47.26
CA MET A 797 18.98 -10.78 48.19
C MET A 797 18.92 -11.41 49.58
N GLY A 798 18.04 -12.40 49.80
CA GLY A 798 17.86 -13.07 51.08
C GLY A 798 17.42 -12.12 52.20
N ILE A 799 16.63 -11.08 51.89
CA ILE A 799 16.09 -10.13 52.86
C ILE A 799 14.68 -10.58 53.24
N ARG A 800 14.39 -10.67 54.55
CA ARG A 800 13.06 -11.00 55.08
C ARG A 800 12.32 -9.73 55.48
N HIS A 801 10.99 -9.80 55.49
CA HIS A 801 10.13 -8.65 55.78
C HIS A 801 10.36 -8.10 57.20
N GLU A 802 10.63 -8.98 58.16
CA GLU A 802 10.92 -8.63 59.56
C GLU A 802 12.22 -7.82 59.72
N GLU A 803 13.08 -7.78 58.69
CA GLU A 803 14.31 -6.98 58.69
C GLU A 803 14.11 -5.55 58.16
N LEU A 804 12.90 -5.20 57.70
CA LEU A 804 12.58 -3.88 57.14
C LEU A 804 12.00 -2.93 58.20
N ILE A 805 12.03 -1.61 57.92
CA ILE A 805 11.36 -0.60 58.75
C ILE A 805 9.85 -0.85 58.79
N ALA A 806 9.20 -0.43 59.88
CA ALA A 806 7.75 -0.58 60.01
C ALA A 806 7.03 0.26 58.93
N GLY A 807 5.90 -0.25 58.43
CA GLY A 807 5.09 0.44 57.41
C GLY A 807 5.49 0.19 55.95
N VAL A 808 6.43 -0.72 55.69
CA VAL A 808 6.77 -1.14 54.32
C VAL A 808 5.78 -2.21 53.83
N GLU A 809 5.26 -2.05 52.63
CA GLU A 809 4.43 -3.05 51.95
C GLU A 809 5.27 -3.93 51.01
N LEU A 810 4.84 -5.18 50.79
CA LEU A 810 5.51 -6.09 49.85
C LEU A 810 4.79 -6.07 48.51
N GLY A 811 5.52 -5.83 47.43
CA GLY A 811 4.94 -5.72 46.08
C GLY A 811 5.80 -6.38 45.01
N GLY A 812 5.15 -6.93 43.99
CA GLY A 812 5.81 -7.37 42.75
C GLY A 812 5.82 -6.28 41.69
N VAL A 813 6.23 -6.64 40.47
CA VAL A 813 6.17 -5.74 39.30
C VAL A 813 4.74 -5.22 39.06
N ALA A 814 3.72 -6.04 39.31
CA ALA A 814 2.31 -5.64 39.18
C ALA A 814 1.89 -4.55 40.18
N ALA A 815 2.41 -4.60 41.42
CA ALA A 815 2.13 -3.56 42.42
C ALA A 815 2.75 -2.23 41.99
N PHE A 816 4.00 -2.24 41.51
CA PHE A 816 4.62 -1.05 40.93
C PHE A 816 3.86 -0.52 39.70
N LEU A 817 3.42 -1.39 38.78
CA LEU A 817 2.68 -0.95 37.60
C LEU A 817 1.31 -0.37 37.95
N GLY A 818 0.60 -0.92 38.95
CA GLY A 818 -0.64 -0.33 39.45
C GLY A 818 -0.43 1.06 40.06
N GLU A 819 0.63 1.19 40.86
CA GLU A 819 1.06 2.47 41.44
C GLU A 819 1.45 3.51 40.39
N ALA A 820 2.16 3.07 39.35
CA ALA A 820 2.56 3.90 38.22
C ALA A 820 1.37 4.28 37.33
N GLU A 821 0.36 3.41 37.17
CA GLU A 821 -0.88 3.71 36.46
C GLU A 821 -1.73 4.76 37.18
N GLU A 822 -1.78 4.73 38.51
CA GLU A 822 -2.46 5.75 39.31
C GLU A 822 -1.66 7.06 39.45
N SER A 823 -0.38 7.04 39.06
CA SER A 823 0.52 8.18 39.16
C SER A 823 0.52 9.07 37.92
N THR A 824 0.55 10.38 38.14
CA THR A 824 0.83 11.36 37.08
C THR A 824 2.30 11.44 36.75
N THR A 825 3.18 11.03 37.66
CA THR A 825 4.63 11.09 37.45
C THR A 825 5.28 9.82 38.00
N THR A 826 6.05 9.14 37.15
CA THR A 826 6.89 7.99 37.56
C THR A 826 8.35 8.27 37.25
N LEU A 827 9.21 8.24 38.27
CA LEU A 827 10.65 8.52 38.15
C LEU A 827 11.46 7.28 38.49
N PHE A 828 12.54 7.02 37.74
CA PHE A 828 13.48 5.93 38.00
C PHE A 828 14.83 6.53 38.36
N ILE A 829 15.28 6.31 39.61
CA ILE A 829 16.48 6.98 40.16
C ILE A 829 17.46 5.97 40.76
#